data_AF-A0A2K0UK42-F1
#
_entry.id   AF-A0A2K0UK42-F1
#
_cell.length_a   1.000
_cell.length_b   1.000
_cell.length_c   1.000
_cell.angle_alpha   90.00
_cell.angle_beta   90.00
_cell.angle_gamma   90.00
#
_symmetry.space_group_name_H-M   'P 1'
#
loop_
_entity.id
_entity.type
_entity.pdbx_description
1 polymer ?
#
loop_
_entity_poly.entity_id
_entity_poly.type
_entity_poly.pdbx_seq_one_letter_code
_entity_poly.pdbx_strand_id
1 'polypeptide(L)'
;MKAARKSVQSDENGSAKPSGLVVTNGDHINNEKTEASSYPVLPDDGNPQSYEFGAWRAGGIRFAPLRMPFPRRLQTAAVFYHCMTIVVLISMFWFTCANPLTWPILVPYLVHLTLSNAATNGKLSYRSEYLRSMPLWKFFAAYFPMRLHKTHDLPADRRYIFGYHPHGIISHGAWSAFGTSALGFDEKFPGITNTLLTLESNFRLPFYRDYILAMGMASVSKDSIRNILMQGGPKNDGKGRAVTIVIGGARESLQAQPGTTQLILQGRKGFVKMALRTGADLVPVLAFGENDLYDQLSPKTHPMVHKFQMFVLKVFKFTLPALHGRGILNYDVGLMPYRRPVNIVVGKPIRIDAEPCEQPLQEDVDRYHDLYVEEIQKIWDTYKDQFAKGRTSDLLYGTYISNCTSRMPRPTRGSQKAVKREEDDIDSKDIKPIKSVSAAKRKADSAPDADSKAQAPKAVKKRKGQAKGDEAAMPLVERTAVSSLSKAMYIGAHISAAGGVQNSVTNALHIGANSFALFLKSQRKWNNPPITAEAKNGFISQCKEHHYHADEHVLPHGSYLVNLAQADAEKARQAYDSFVDDLGRCEQLGIRLYNFHPGSTGGDTKAAAIKRIATQLNKAHKATKTVITVLENMAGAGNVVGSTWEDLRDIIALVEDKTRVGVCIDTCHAFAAGYDLRTPEAFKKTVDSFNEIVGAKYLKAFHLNDSKAPFNSNRDLHANIGTGFLGLRAFHSLMNHEEFQDKPMVLETPIDKKGPDGKTVEDKQVWADEIKLLESLIDMDPETEEFEQMEKELQAEGAEERKKIQDQVDKKAKTTAKKGKGGKKVKKEETSDDESD
;
A
#
# COMPACT_ATOMS: atom_id res chain seq x y z
N MET A 1 61.93 21.79 44.39
CA MET A 1 62.84 22.96 44.44
C MET A 1 62.40 23.94 43.33
N LYS A 2 62.17 25.25 43.58
CA LYS A 2 63.15 26.38 43.62
C LYS A 2 64.07 26.41 42.38
N ALA A 3 64.18 27.46 41.55
CA ALA A 3 63.52 28.79 41.39
C ALA A 3 63.60 29.20 39.87
N ALA A 4 63.25 30.36 39.29
CA ALA A 4 62.83 31.74 39.69
C ALA A 4 61.70 32.22 38.70
N ARG A 5 61.24 33.47 38.41
CA ARG A 5 61.58 34.92 38.55
C ARG A 5 62.74 35.49 37.68
N LYS A 6 62.64 36.65 36.98
CA LYS A 6 61.52 37.63 36.78
C LYS A 6 60.56 37.22 35.60
N SER A 7 60.11 37.95 34.56
CA SER A 7 60.34 39.29 33.92
C SER A 7 59.00 39.90 33.38
N VAL A 8 59.01 41.14 32.86
CA VAL A 8 57.89 42.12 33.01
C VAL A 8 57.89 43.24 31.91
N GLN A 9 56.70 43.66 31.42
CA GLN A 9 56.36 44.91 30.66
C GLN A 9 57.04 45.11 29.27
N SER A 10 56.55 45.90 28.29
CA SER A 10 55.29 46.67 28.06
C SER A 10 55.25 47.20 26.60
N ASP A 11 54.17 47.70 25.96
CA ASP A 11 52.69 47.51 26.00
C ASP A 11 52.07 48.28 24.77
N GLU A 12 50.73 48.38 24.67
CA GLU A 12 49.89 49.27 23.79
C GLU A 12 50.00 49.27 22.24
N ASN A 13 48.97 48.73 21.56
CA ASN A 13 47.99 49.41 20.67
C ASN A 13 47.29 48.40 19.71
N GLY A 14 46.03 48.57 19.30
CA GLY A 14 45.04 49.61 19.63
C GLY A 14 43.62 49.16 19.21
N SER A 15 42.58 49.95 19.50
CA SER A 15 41.16 49.55 19.29
C SER A 15 40.36 50.55 18.46
N ALA A 16 39.35 50.07 17.74
CA ALA A 16 38.36 50.90 17.03
C ALA A 16 36.96 50.25 17.06
N LYS A 17 35.91 51.07 16.85
CA LYS A 17 34.48 50.72 17.08
C LYS A 17 33.60 51.25 15.90
N PRO A 18 32.25 51.38 15.94
CA PRO A 18 31.42 50.96 14.80
C PRO A 18 30.61 52.07 14.09
N SER A 19 30.02 51.70 12.96
CA SER A 19 28.79 52.27 12.37
C SER A 19 28.00 51.13 11.69
N GLY A 20 26.69 51.20 11.42
CA GLY A 20 25.75 52.32 11.59
C GLY A 20 25.20 52.77 10.23
N LEU A 21 24.04 52.25 9.82
CA LEU A 21 23.38 52.65 8.57
C LEU A 21 21.93 53.11 8.81
N VAL A 22 21.50 54.04 7.95
CA VAL A 22 20.37 54.96 8.15
C VAL A 22 19.06 54.43 7.56
N VAL A 23 17.92 54.86 8.11
CA VAL A 23 16.57 54.65 7.56
C VAL A 23 16.23 55.79 6.59
N THR A 24 15.74 55.47 5.39
CA THR A 24 15.09 56.42 4.47
C THR A 24 13.78 55.84 3.91
N ASN A 25 12.75 56.68 3.80
CA ASN A 25 11.42 56.36 3.25
C ASN A 25 11.16 57.18 1.98
N GLY A 26 10.27 56.68 1.10
CA GLY A 26 9.84 57.33 -0.16
C GLY A 26 10.68 56.89 -1.36
N ASP A 27 10.13 56.59 -2.55
CA ASP A 27 8.77 56.86 -3.06
C ASP A 27 8.15 55.67 -3.82
N HIS A 28 6.84 55.73 -4.06
CA HIS A 28 6.08 54.79 -4.90
C HIS A 28 6.02 55.24 -6.36
N ILE A 29 5.92 54.29 -7.32
CA ILE A 29 4.80 54.12 -8.29
C ILE A 29 5.12 53.06 -9.39
N ASN A 30 4.07 52.40 -9.91
CA ASN A 30 4.00 51.53 -11.11
C ASN A 30 4.50 50.06 -11.06
N ASN A 31 3.59 49.20 -10.58
CA ASN A 31 3.01 48.01 -11.25
C ASN A 31 3.84 46.80 -11.76
N GLU A 32 3.45 45.65 -11.18
CA GLU A 32 3.01 44.42 -11.88
C GLU A 32 3.97 43.72 -12.87
N LYS A 33 4.84 42.85 -12.32
CA LYS A 33 4.89 41.39 -12.62
C LYS A 33 6.11 40.71 -11.96
N THR A 34 5.97 40.20 -10.73
CA THR A 34 6.79 39.08 -10.16
C THR A 34 6.37 38.69 -8.72
N GLU A 35 5.28 37.94 -8.54
CA GLU A 35 5.08 37.12 -7.32
C GLU A 35 5.43 35.65 -7.63
N ALA A 36 6.70 35.40 -7.95
CA ALA A 36 7.17 34.15 -8.53
C ALA A 36 8.45 33.58 -7.89
N SER A 37 8.57 33.66 -6.55
CA SER A 37 9.32 32.68 -5.73
C SER A 37 9.11 32.97 -4.25
N SER A 38 8.74 31.95 -3.45
CA SER A 38 8.79 32.01 -1.98
C SER A 38 10.11 31.49 -1.40
N TYR A 39 11.13 31.34 -2.24
CA TYR A 39 12.39 30.67 -1.94
C TYR A 39 13.59 31.54 -2.36
N PRO A 40 14.63 31.66 -1.52
CA PRO A 40 15.77 32.55 -1.78
C PRO A 40 16.66 32.01 -2.91
N VAL A 41 17.33 32.92 -3.64
CA VAL A 41 18.38 32.53 -4.59
C VAL A 41 19.52 31.87 -3.81
N LEU A 42 19.90 30.65 -4.21
CA LEU A 42 21.02 29.91 -3.64
C LEU A 42 22.29 30.14 -4.48
N PRO A 43 23.50 30.12 -3.90
CA PRO A 43 24.73 30.26 -4.67
C PRO A 43 24.92 29.06 -5.61
N ASP A 44 25.13 29.35 -6.90
CA ASP A 44 25.68 28.38 -7.85
C ASP A 44 27.22 28.42 -7.71
N ASP A 45 27.79 27.44 -7.01
CA ASP A 45 29.24 27.21 -6.91
C ASP A 45 29.79 26.74 -8.28
N GLY A 46 29.62 27.58 -9.30
CA GLY A 46 29.60 27.23 -10.73
C GLY A 46 30.93 26.75 -11.29
N ASN A 47 31.28 25.50 -11.00
CA ASN A 47 32.47 24.87 -11.54
C ASN A 47 32.28 23.35 -11.73
N PRO A 48 31.77 22.91 -12.90
CA PRO A 48 31.89 21.54 -13.35
C PRO A 48 33.35 21.25 -13.74
N GLN A 49 34.26 21.25 -12.74
CA GLN A 49 35.61 20.70 -12.92
C GLN A 49 35.43 19.27 -13.42
N SER A 50 35.91 18.97 -14.62
CA SER A 50 35.84 17.60 -15.14
C SER A 50 36.63 16.68 -14.22
N TYR A 51 35.94 15.92 -13.36
CA TYR A 51 36.57 15.14 -12.29
C TYR A 51 37.42 13.96 -12.80
N GLU A 52 37.51 13.84 -14.13
CA GLU A 52 38.15 12.83 -14.96
C GLU A 52 39.36 13.38 -15.75
N PHE A 53 39.81 14.59 -15.44
CA PHE A 53 40.95 15.26 -16.08
C PHE A 53 42.21 14.36 -16.11
N GLY A 54 42.82 14.21 -17.29
CA GLY A 54 44.06 13.43 -17.47
C GLY A 54 43.89 11.90 -17.45
N ALA A 55 42.68 11.37 -17.61
CA ALA A 55 42.48 9.92 -17.73
C ALA A 55 43.14 9.33 -18.99
N TRP A 56 43.87 8.22 -18.84
CA TRP A 56 44.45 7.46 -19.96
C TRP A 56 43.56 6.26 -20.32
N ARG A 57 43.63 5.76 -21.55
CA ARG A 57 42.77 4.66 -22.03
C ARG A 57 43.56 3.39 -22.29
N ALA A 58 43.01 2.24 -21.88
CA ALA A 58 43.46 0.91 -22.28
C ALA A 58 42.27 -0.06 -22.31
N GLY A 59 42.16 -0.88 -23.36
CA GLY A 59 41.03 -1.81 -23.52
C GLY A 59 39.65 -1.14 -23.52
N GLY A 60 39.56 0.10 -24.00
CA GLY A 60 38.35 0.95 -23.93
C GLY A 60 38.15 1.69 -22.60
N ILE A 61 38.62 1.13 -21.49
CA ILE A 61 38.47 1.66 -20.12
C ILE A 61 39.38 2.87 -19.90
N ARG A 62 38.84 3.91 -19.25
CA ARG A 62 39.53 5.11 -18.79
C ARG A 62 40.08 4.88 -17.38
N PHE A 63 41.39 4.99 -17.21
CA PHE A 63 42.10 4.80 -15.96
C PHE A 63 42.48 6.12 -15.28
N ALA A 64 42.59 6.12 -13.96
CA ALA A 64 43.09 7.26 -13.20
C ALA A 64 44.57 7.55 -13.56
N PRO A 65 44.96 8.83 -13.73
CA PRO A 65 46.37 9.17 -13.94
C PRO A 65 47.21 8.74 -12.74
N LEU A 66 48.40 8.18 -13.00
CA LEU A 66 49.29 7.63 -11.95
C LEU A 66 49.65 8.66 -10.86
N ARG A 67 49.69 9.94 -11.21
CA ARG A 67 49.98 11.08 -10.32
C ARG A 67 48.71 11.77 -9.78
N MET A 68 47.72 11.03 -9.29
CA MET A 68 46.57 11.61 -8.57
C MET A 68 47.02 12.38 -7.30
N PRO A 69 46.56 13.63 -7.08
CA PRO A 69 46.83 14.41 -5.85
C PRO A 69 46.35 13.73 -4.57
N PHE A 70 47.08 13.92 -3.46
CA PHE A 70 46.80 13.26 -2.18
C PHE A 70 45.37 13.52 -1.63
N PRO A 71 44.79 14.75 -1.68
CA PRO A 71 43.41 14.97 -1.25
C PRO A 71 42.38 14.13 -2.04
N ARG A 72 42.57 13.95 -3.36
CA ARG A 72 41.70 13.09 -4.19
C ARG A 72 41.84 11.60 -3.82
N ARG A 73 43.00 11.18 -3.29
CA ARG A 73 43.18 9.83 -2.71
C ARG A 73 42.41 9.70 -1.40
N LEU A 74 42.51 10.66 -0.48
CA LEU A 74 41.77 10.67 0.78
C LEU A 74 40.24 10.70 0.59
N GLN A 75 39.74 11.53 -0.33
CA GLN A 75 38.32 11.52 -0.74
C GLN A 75 37.86 10.12 -1.18
N THR A 76 38.69 9.43 -1.97
CA THR A 76 38.37 8.07 -2.47
C THR A 76 38.42 7.03 -1.35
N ALA A 77 39.39 7.15 -0.43
CA ALA A 77 39.49 6.28 0.75
C ALA A 77 38.31 6.49 1.72
N ALA A 78 37.82 7.72 1.89
CA ALA A 78 36.68 8.03 2.75
C ALA A 78 35.37 7.40 2.24
N VAL A 79 35.09 7.51 0.95
CA VAL A 79 33.91 6.86 0.33
C VAL A 79 34.06 5.33 0.32
N PHE A 80 35.27 4.81 0.07
CA PHE A 80 35.52 3.36 0.12
C PHE A 80 35.33 2.80 1.53
N TYR A 81 35.86 3.47 2.56
CA TYR A 81 35.63 3.13 3.96
C TYR A 81 34.13 3.08 4.27
N HIS A 82 33.36 4.11 3.91
CA HIS A 82 31.92 4.15 4.18
C HIS A 82 31.19 2.97 3.50
N CYS A 83 31.44 2.75 2.20
CA CYS A 83 30.80 1.66 1.45
C CYS A 83 31.17 0.27 2.00
N MET A 84 32.40 0.08 2.48
CA MET A 84 32.88 -1.20 3.01
C MET A 84 32.60 -1.40 4.51
N THR A 85 32.21 -0.37 5.27
CA THR A 85 32.07 -0.44 6.74
C THR A 85 31.12 -1.56 7.17
N ILE A 86 29.97 -1.73 6.51
CA ILE A 86 29.01 -2.80 6.81
C ILE A 86 29.61 -4.19 6.53
N VAL A 87 30.35 -4.35 5.42
CA VAL A 87 30.99 -5.62 5.05
C VAL A 87 32.07 -5.98 6.06
N VAL A 88 32.95 -5.03 6.39
CA VAL A 88 34.05 -5.23 7.35
C VAL A 88 33.53 -5.59 8.74
N LEU A 89 32.54 -4.86 9.28
CA LEU A 89 32.02 -5.12 10.62
C LEU A 89 31.28 -6.46 10.71
N ILE A 90 30.52 -6.85 9.68
CA ILE A 90 29.89 -8.18 9.61
C ILE A 90 30.95 -9.29 9.49
N SER A 91 31.99 -9.11 8.66
CA SER A 91 33.09 -10.07 8.55
C SER A 91 33.87 -10.21 9.86
N MET A 92 34.10 -9.12 10.58
CA MET A 92 34.72 -9.15 11.92
C MET A 92 33.86 -9.91 12.93
N PHE A 93 32.53 -9.77 12.91
CA PHE A 93 31.64 -10.55 13.76
C PHE A 93 31.68 -12.05 13.45
N TRP A 94 31.67 -12.45 12.18
CA TRP A 94 31.79 -13.87 11.83
C TRP A 94 33.18 -14.43 12.18
N PHE A 95 34.24 -13.61 12.10
CA PHE A 95 35.57 -13.99 12.55
C PHE A 95 35.64 -14.18 14.07
N THR A 96 34.95 -13.36 14.88
CA THR A 96 34.85 -13.64 16.33
C THR A 96 34.00 -14.88 16.62
N CYS A 97 32.89 -15.09 15.92
CA CYS A 97 32.11 -16.34 16.03
C CYS A 97 32.96 -17.58 15.76
N ALA A 98 33.83 -17.54 14.76
CA ALA A 98 34.74 -18.63 14.39
C ALA A 98 35.90 -18.85 15.38
N ASN A 99 36.09 -17.98 16.38
CA ASN A 99 37.14 -18.09 17.39
C ASN A 99 36.55 -18.29 18.81
N PRO A 100 36.52 -19.53 19.33
CA PRO A 100 36.01 -19.85 20.66
C PRO A 100 36.63 -19.05 21.82
N LEU A 101 37.87 -18.55 21.68
CA LEU A 101 38.51 -17.72 22.71
C LEU A 101 37.78 -16.39 22.94
N THR A 102 36.98 -15.93 21.97
CA THR A 102 36.18 -14.71 22.10
C THR A 102 34.80 -14.94 22.71
N TRP A 103 34.33 -16.20 22.79
CA TRP A 103 32.97 -16.53 23.21
C TRP A 103 32.58 -16.05 24.62
N PRO A 104 33.48 -16.01 25.63
CA PRO A 104 33.18 -15.42 26.95
C PRO A 104 32.77 -13.94 26.91
N ILE A 105 33.15 -13.20 25.86
CA ILE A 105 32.73 -11.80 25.63
C ILE A 105 31.57 -11.76 24.62
N LEU A 106 31.63 -12.59 23.58
CA LEU A 106 30.66 -12.60 22.48
C LEU A 106 29.26 -13.03 22.92
N VAL A 107 29.15 -14.03 23.82
CA VAL A 107 27.84 -14.54 24.28
C VAL A 107 27.10 -13.50 25.15
N PRO A 108 27.71 -12.89 26.19
CA PRO A 108 27.08 -11.76 26.90
C PRO A 108 26.73 -10.58 25.99
N TYR A 109 27.58 -10.27 25.01
CA TYR A 109 27.30 -9.21 24.03
C TYR A 109 26.07 -9.52 23.14
N LEU A 110 25.91 -10.77 22.70
CA LEU A 110 24.72 -11.20 21.95
C LEU A 110 23.44 -11.17 22.80
N VAL A 111 23.52 -11.53 24.09
CA VAL A 111 22.40 -11.39 25.04
C VAL A 111 22.05 -9.92 25.28
N HIS A 112 23.04 -9.03 25.42
CA HIS A 112 22.79 -7.59 25.47
C HIS A 112 22.13 -7.08 24.19
N LEU A 113 22.56 -7.57 23.01
CA LEU A 113 22.01 -7.15 21.73
C LEU A 113 20.53 -7.52 21.56
N THR A 114 20.07 -8.67 22.08
CA THR A 114 18.65 -9.06 22.04
C THR A 114 17.78 -8.29 23.06
N LEU A 115 18.34 -7.84 24.18
CA LEU A 115 17.63 -7.10 25.22
C LEU A 115 17.65 -5.57 25.02
N SER A 116 18.59 -5.02 24.26
CA SER A 116 18.89 -3.59 24.24
C SER A 116 18.04 -2.77 23.26
N ASN A 117 17.08 -2.02 23.81
CA ASN A 117 16.17 -1.09 23.10
C ASN A 117 16.82 0.24 22.61
N ALA A 118 18.15 0.31 22.53
CA ALA A 118 18.90 1.53 22.22
C ALA A 118 18.49 2.22 20.90
N ALA A 119 18.04 1.44 19.91
CA ALA A 119 17.60 1.92 18.61
C ALA A 119 16.19 2.55 18.58
N THR A 120 15.43 2.45 19.68
CA THR A 120 14.01 2.89 19.76
C THR A 120 13.68 3.72 21.00
N ASN A 121 14.56 3.81 22.00
CA ASN A 121 14.26 4.46 23.29
C ASN A 121 14.38 6.00 23.30
N GLY A 122 14.71 6.65 22.17
CA GLY A 122 14.76 8.11 22.03
C GLY A 122 15.94 8.83 22.70
N LYS A 123 16.69 8.16 23.58
CA LYS A 123 17.76 8.79 24.39
C LYS A 123 19.02 9.13 23.60
N LEU A 124 19.29 8.39 22.51
CA LEU A 124 20.52 8.47 21.71
C LEU A 124 21.81 8.24 22.53
N SER A 125 21.75 7.40 23.57
CA SER A 125 22.81 7.24 24.59
C SER A 125 24.17 6.71 24.09
N TYR A 126 24.25 6.27 22.84
CA TYR A 126 25.48 5.80 22.19
C TYR A 126 26.14 6.87 21.31
N ARG A 127 25.41 7.95 20.98
CA ARG A 127 25.78 8.93 19.95
C ARG A 127 27.07 9.69 20.32
N SER A 128 28.02 9.69 19.40
CA SER A 128 29.32 10.35 19.53
C SER A 128 29.48 11.45 18.48
N GLU A 129 29.43 12.71 18.91
CA GLU A 129 29.69 13.84 18.01
C GLU A 129 31.16 13.87 17.54
N TYR A 130 32.08 13.24 18.28
CA TYR A 130 33.46 13.02 17.78
C TYR A 130 33.47 12.15 16.52
N LEU A 131 32.75 11.02 16.52
CA LEU A 131 32.66 10.16 15.34
C LEU A 131 31.94 10.86 14.18
N ARG A 132 30.90 11.67 14.48
CA ARG A 132 30.16 12.45 13.46
C ARG A 132 30.95 13.61 12.86
N SER A 133 31.92 14.17 13.59
CA SER A 133 32.74 15.33 13.17
C SER A 133 34.13 14.97 12.62
N MET A 134 34.50 13.68 12.58
CA MET A 134 35.80 13.22 12.05
C MET A 134 36.14 13.85 10.67
N PRO A 135 37.39 14.31 10.44
CA PRO A 135 37.81 14.90 9.15
C PRO A 135 37.54 14.02 7.92
N LEU A 136 37.48 12.70 8.13
CA LEU A 136 37.03 11.70 7.16
C LEU A 136 35.74 12.11 6.41
N TRP A 137 34.77 12.68 7.12
CA TRP A 137 33.48 13.05 6.51
C TRP A 137 33.58 14.32 5.65
N LYS A 138 34.52 15.22 5.92
CA LYS A 138 34.82 16.34 5.02
C LYS A 138 35.45 15.84 3.72
N PHE A 139 36.28 14.79 3.76
CA PHE A 139 36.77 14.10 2.56
C PHE A 139 35.66 13.33 1.82
N PHE A 140 34.71 12.73 2.54
CA PHE A 140 33.52 12.08 1.95
C PHE A 140 32.66 13.10 1.17
N ALA A 141 32.23 14.19 1.82
CA ALA A 141 31.44 15.25 1.19
C ALA A 141 32.14 15.87 -0.03
N ALA A 142 33.46 16.07 0.05
CA ALA A 142 34.28 16.62 -1.03
C ALA A 142 34.55 15.64 -2.20
N TYR A 143 34.15 14.36 -2.10
CA TYR A 143 34.16 13.42 -3.22
C TYR A 143 33.01 13.67 -4.20
N PHE A 144 31.86 14.10 -3.68
CA PHE A 144 30.61 14.35 -4.40
C PHE A 144 30.21 15.85 -4.41
N PRO A 145 31.19 16.78 -4.36
CA PRO A 145 31.01 18.21 -4.07
C PRO A 145 29.77 18.63 -3.25
N MET A 146 29.46 17.93 -2.14
CA MET A 146 28.14 18.06 -1.51
C MET A 146 27.90 19.43 -0.88
N ARG A 147 26.63 19.85 -0.89
CA ARG A 147 26.13 21.08 -0.26
C ARG A 147 24.83 20.83 0.50
N LEU A 148 24.72 21.46 1.68
CA LEU A 148 23.48 21.55 2.44
C LEU A 148 23.01 23.01 2.45
N HIS A 149 21.95 23.29 1.69
CA HIS A 149 21.35 24.60 1.53
C HIS A 149 20.20 24.77 2.52
N LYS A 150 20.24 25.84 3.31
CA LYS A 150 19.18 26.25 4.23
C LYS A 150 18.39 27.37 3.57
N THR A 151 17.09 27.18 3.36
CA THR A 151 16.21 28.22 2.80
C THR A 151 15.48 29.04 3.86
N HIS A 152 15.24 28.45 5.03
CA HIS A 152 14.43 29.03 6.12
C HIS A 152 15.05 28.73 7.49
N ASP A 153 14.75 29.56 8.50
CA ASP A 153 15.06 29.28 9.90
C ASP A 153 14.09 28.28 10.52
N LEU A 154 14.61 27.46 11.46
CA LEU A 154 13.85 26.47 12.21
C LEU A 154 14.06 26.72 13.72
N PRO A 155 13.05 27.25 14.45
CA PRO A 155 13.14 27.47 15.89
C PRO A 155 13.45 26.20 16.70
N ALA A 156 14.54 26.26 17.50
CA ALA A 156 14.97 25.14 18.33
C ALA A 156 14.02 24.77 19.48
N ASP A 157 12.95 25.54 19.71
CA ASP A 157 11.90 25.21 20.68
C ASP A 157 10.82 24.27 20.11
N ARG A 158 10.94 23.80 18.86
CA ARG A 158 9.96 22.93 18.22
C ARG A 158 10.53 21.53 17.94
N ARG A 159 9.68 20.67 17.38
CA ARG A 159 9.95 19.26 17.00
C ARG A 159 9.86 19.18 15.47
N TYR A 160 10.68 18.35 14.82
CA TYR A 160 10.72 18.31 13.34
C TYR A 160 10.81 16.91 12.74
N ILE A 161 10.07 16.70 11.64
CA ILE A 161 10.23 15.55 10.74
C ILE A 161 10.73 16.06 9.39
N PHE A 162 12.03 15.87 9.14
CA PHE A 162 12.66 16.11 7.85
C PHE A 162 12.36 14.92 6.94
N GLY A 163 11.65 15.15 5.84
CA GLY A 163 11.44 14.14 4.80
C GLY A 163 12.40 14.37 3.65
N TYR A 164 13.31 13.43 3.43
CA TYR A 164 14.38 13.51 2.43
C TYR A 164 14.04 12.74 1.16
N HIS A 165 14.31 13.38 0.01
CA HIS A 165 14.02 12.90 -1.35
C HIS A 165 15.15 13.28 -2.32
N PRO A 166 15.38 12.51 -3.41
CA PRO A 166 15.02 11.11 -3.55
C PRO A 166 15.88 10.24 -2.61
N HIS A 167 15.53 8.97 -2.46
CA HIS A 167 16.35 8.01 -1.71
C HIS A 167 17.72 7.77 -2.38
N GLY A 168 17.79 7.81 -3.72
CA GLY A 168 18.95 7.30 -4.47
C GLY A 168 19.26 5.84 -4.15
N ILE A 169 20.43 5.35 -4.57
CA ILE A 169 20.79 3.94 -4.34
C ILE A 169 21.09 3.68 -2.85
N ILE A 170 21.82 4.58 -2.18
CA ILE A 170 22.33 4.40 -0.79
C ILE A 170 22.04 5.63 0.11
N SER A 171 21.50 6.73 -0.43
CA SER A 171 21.27 8.00 0.29
C SER A 171 22.55 8.61 0.87
N HIS A 172 23.60 8.71 0.05
CA HIS A 172 24.92 9.26 0.44
C HIS A 172 24.81 10.72 0.90
N GLY A 173 23.93 11.51 0.26
CA GLY A 173 23.64 12.88 0.68
C GLY A 173 22.92 12.94 2.03
N ALA A 174 21.95 12.05 2.29
CA ALA A 174 21.28 11.97 3.59
C ALA A 174 22.27 11.62 4.70
N TRP A 175 23.17 10.66 4.45
CA TRP A 175 24.29 10.36 5.35
C TRP A 175 25.16 11.59 5.61
N SER A 176 25.63 12.28 4.56
CA SER A 176 26.53 13.43 4.70
C SER A 176 25.89 14.65 5.38
N ALA A 177 24.58 14.87 5.20
CA ALA A 177 23.88 16.02 5.76
C ALA A 177 23.33 15.80 7.18
N PHE A 178 22.92 14.57 7.54
CA PHE A 178 22.21 14.29 8.79
C PHE A 178 22.92 13.21 9.65
N GLY A 179 23.55 12.23 9.01
CA GLY A 179 24.37 11.21 9.66
C GLY A 179 25.74 11.70 10.16
N THR A 180 26.26 12.81 9.62
CA THR A 180 27.56 13.40 9.97
C THR A 180 27.46 14.92 10.16
N SER A 181 28.53 15.56 10.64
CA SER A 181 28.67 17.02 10.68
C SER A 181 29.41 17.58 9.45
N ALA A 182 29.61 16.81 8.38
CA ALA A 182 30.41 17.23 7.22
C ALA A 182 29.89 18.47 6.48
N LEU A 183 28.57 18.71 6.53
CA LEU A 183 27.89 19.80 5.84
C LEU A 183 27.33 20.87 6.80
N GLY A 184 27.76 20.87 8.07
CA GLY A 184 27.40 21.91 9.05
C GLY A 184 25.90 21.98 9.35
N PHE A 185 25.22 20.85 9.56
CA PHE A 185 23.80 20.85 9.93
C PHE A 185 23.58 21.62 11.25
N ASP A 186 24.42 21.34 12.24
CA ASP A 186 24.46 21.96 13.56
C ASP A 186 24.82 23.45 13.51
N GLU A 187 25.66 23.86 12.55
CA GLU A 187 25.97 25.27 12.26
C GLU A 187 24.77 26.02 11.63
N LYS A 188 24.01 25.33 10.77
CA LYS A 188 22.85 25.89 10.04
C LYS A 188 21.57 25.91 10.87
N PHE A 189 21.38 24.91 11.73
CA PHE A 189 20.19 24.71 12.56
C PHE A 189 20.58 24.58 14.04
N PRO A 190 21.15 25.63 14.65
CA PRO A 190 21.68 25.59 16.00
C PRO A 190 20.60 25.23 17.02
N GLY A 191 20.94 24.36 17.97
CA GLY A 191 20.01 23.84 18.99
C GLY A 191 19.14 22.65 18.53
N ILE A 192 19.11 22.30 17.24
CA ILE A 192 18.36 21.15 16.74
C ILE A 192 19.28 19.92 16.62
N THR A 193 19.02 18.89 17.43
CA THR A 193 19.65 17.56 17.26
C THR A 193 18.85 16.74 16.25
N ASN A 194 19.34 16.62 15.02
CA ASN A 194 18.76 15.71 14.01
C ASN A 194 19.25 14.26 14.17
N THR A 195 18.33 13.30 14.01
CA THR A 195 18.57 11.86 14.01
C THR A 195 18.19 11.26 12.64
N LEU A 196 19.16 10.79 11.87
CA LEU A 196 18.89 10.08 10.62
C LEU A 196 18.35 8.66 10.91
N LEU A 197 17.21 8.30 10.33
CA LEU A 197 16.54 7.04 10.60
C LEU A 197 16.80 6.00 9.51
N THR A 198 16.92 4.72 9.91
CA THR A 198 17.18 3.59 9.00
C THR A 198 16.40 2.33 9.39
N LEU A 199 16.54 1.27 8.59
CA LEU A 199 15.84 0.00 8.77
C LEU A 199 16.16 -0.64 10.13
N GLU A 200 15.13 -1.15 10.81
CA GLU A 200 15.29 -1.79 12.12
C GLU A 200 16.25 -3.00 12.08
N SER A 201 16.30 -3.72 10.95
CA SER A 201 17.23 -4.82 10.70
C SER A 201 18.69 -4.45 10.93
N ASN A 202 19.07 -3.20 10.65
CA ASN A 202 20.45 -2.72 10.77
C ASN A 202 20.91 -2.70 12.24
N PHE A 203 19.97 -2.53 13.19
CA PHE A 203 20.23 -2.57 14.63
C PHE A 203 20.22 -3.99 15.21
N ARG A 204 19.99 -5.02 14.37
CA ARG A 204 20.13 -6.43 14.70
C ARG A 204 21.44 -7.05 14.17
N LEU A 205 22.21 -6.30 13.37
CA LEU A 205 23.51 -6.72 12.83
C LEU A 205 24.62 -6.42 13.85
N PRO A 206 25.31 -7.43 14.41
CA PRO A 206 26.36 -7.20 15.41
C PRO A 206 27.51 -6.36 14.86
N PHE A 207 28.15 -5.59 15.75
CA PHE A 207 29.14 -4.54 15.53
C PHE A 207 28.67 -3.36 14.64
N TYR A 208 28.01 -3.62 13.51
CA TYR A 208 27.42 -2.59 12.65
C TYR A 208 26.33 -1.78 13.37
N ARG A 209 25.48 -2.45 14.17
CA ARG A 209 24.53 -1.84 15.11
C ARG A 209 25.17 -0.74 15.94
N ASP A 210 26.28 -1.05 16.59
CA ASP A 210 26.89 -0.16 17.58
C ASP A 210 27.62 0.98 16.89
N TYR A 211 28.18 0.75 15.69
CA TYR A 211 28.68 1.79 14.79
C TYR A 211 27.57 2.78 14.40
N ILE A 212 26.41 2.34 13.89
CA ILE A 212 25.34 3.26 13.46
C ILE A 212 24.67 3.98 14.63
N LEU A 213 24.55 3.33 15.80
CA LEU A 213 24.13 3.98 17.04
C LEU A 213 25.14 5.05 17.49
N ALA A 214 26.44 4.80 17.34
CA ALA A 214 27.49 5.76 17.68
C ALA A 214 27.56 6.93 16.69
N MET A 215 27.21 6.72 15.41
CA MET A 215 26.96 7.80 14.44
C MET A 215 25.64 8.56 14.70
N GLY A 216 24.86 8.15 15.71
CA GLY A 216 23.65 8.84 16.15
C GLY A 216 22.42 8.56 15.28
N MET A 217 22.36 7.39 14.64
CA MET A 217 21.16 6.91 13.93
C MET A 217 20.19 6.18 14.86
N ALA A 218 18.93 6.05 14.43
CA ALA A 218 17.91 5.27 15.13
C ALA A 218 16.99 4.50 14.14
N SER A 219 16.13 3.64 14.67
CA SER A 219 15.14 2.89 13.88
C SER A 219 14.09 3.82 13.29
N VAL A 220 13.61 3.52 12.07
CA VAL A 220 12.48 4.21 11.42
C VAL A 220 11.10 3.74 11.93
N SER A 221 11.05 2.95 13.00
CA SER A 221 9.80 2.47 13.61
C SER A 221 8.96 3.59 14.27
N LYS A 222 7.63 3.40 14.36
CA LYS A 222 6.69 4.36 14.99
C LYS A 222 7.17 4.81 16.36
N ASP A 223 7.58 3.86 17.19
CA ASP A 223 7.89 4.14 18.60
C ASP A 223 9.25 4.80 18.76
N SER A 224 10.23 4.50 17.89
CA SER A 224 11.48 5.27 17.79
C SER A 224 11.21 6.74 17.46
N ILE A 225 10.44 6.99 16.40
CA ILE A 225 10.03 8.35 15.98
C ILE A 225 9.31 9.07 17.13
N ARG A 226 8.33 8.42 17.77
CA ARG A 226 7.59 9.01 18.91
C ARG A 226 8.54 9.32 20.06
N ASN A 227 9.39 8.39 20.47
CA ASN A 227 10.25 8.57 21.65
C ASN A 227 11.30 9.68 21.43
N ILE A 228 11.89 9.78 20.23
CA ILE A 228 12.79 10.89 19.89
C ILE A 228 12.06 12.24 19.97
N LEU A 229 10.87 12.34 19.37
CA LEU A 229 10.12 13.60 19.22
C LEU A 229 9.27 13.98 20.44
N MET A 230 9.04 13.07 21.40
CA MET A 230 8.23 13.33 22.61
C MET A 230 9.03 13.29 23.91
N GLN A 231 10.09 12.47 23.97
CA GLN A 231 10.85 12.19 25.20
C GLN A 231 12.35 12.55 25.08
N GLY A 232 12.81 12.99 23.90
CA GLY A 232 14.18 13.45 23.69
C GLY A 232 14.39 14.92 24.09
N GLY A 233 15.60 15.42 23.83
CA GLY A 233 15.98 16.82 24.11
C GLY A 233 16.37 17.05 25.58
N PRO A 234 16.98 18.22 25.92
CA PRO A 234 17.52 18.47 27.26
C PRO A 234 16.50 18.44 28.39
N LYS A 235 15.21 18.67 28.08
CA LYS A 235 14.09 18.67 29.04
C LYS A 235 13.23 17.41 28.98
N ASN A 236 13.57 16.44 28.12
CA ASN A 236 12.75 15.27 27.78
C ASN A 236 11.35 15.63 27.25
N ASP A 237 11.20 16.80 26.63
CA ASP A 237 9.96 17.34 26.04
C ASP A 237 9.95 17.27 24.50
N GLY A 238 10.98 16.67 23.90
CA GLY A 238 11.18 16.57 22.45
C GLY A 238 11.60 17.87 21.77
N LYS A 239 11.61 19.02 22.46
CA LYS A 239 12.00 20.30 21.84
C LYS A 239 13.48 20.27 21.46
N GLY A 240 13.81 20.82 20.29
CA GLY A 240 15.16 20.73 19.72
C GLY A 240 15.52 19.32 19.22
N ARG A 241 14.55 18.40 19.06
CA ARG A 241 14.76 17.13 18.36
C ARG A 241 14.17 17.17 16.96
N ALA A 242 14.94 16.61 16.04
CA ALA A 242 14.51 16.33 14.68
C ALA A 242 14.79 14.87 14.31
N VAL A 243 13.98 14.32 13.41
CA VAL A 243 14.29 13.06 12.72
C VAL A 243 14.35 13.31 11.22
N THR A 244 15.30 12.68 10.52
CA THR A 244 15.29 12.61 9.06
C THR A 244 14.83 11.23 8.63
N ILE A 245 13.74 11.18 7.88
CA ILE A 245 13.21 10.00 7.20
C ILE A 245 13.56 10.14 5.72
N VAL A 246 14.31 9.19 5.16
CA VAL A 246 14.41 9.05 3.71
C VAL A 246 13.10 8.44 3.22
N ILE A 247 12.29 9.24 2.52
CA ILE A 247 10.98 8.82 2.00
C ILE A 247 11.20 8.02 0.70
N GLY A 248 10.15 7.36 0.20
CA GLY A 248 10.25 6.40 -0.91
C GLY A 248 10.82 5.03 -0.48
N GLY A 249 11.97 5.01 0.20
CA GLY A 249 12.60 3.81 0.76
C GLY A 249 13.21 2.89 -0.31
N ALA A 250 13.46 1.63 0.06
CA ALA A 250 14.06 0.60 -0.80
C ALA A 250 13.25 0.20 -2.06
N ARG A 251 12.12 0.87 -2.36
CA ARG A 251 11.44 0.80 -3.66
C ARG A 251 11.99 1.84 -4.64
N GLU A 252 12.30 3.03 -4.14
CA GLU A 252 12.81 4.16 -4.93
C GLU A 252 14.29 3.97 -5.26
N SER A 253 15.07 3.36 -4.37
CA SER A 253 16.46 2.96 -4.65
C SER A 253 16.62 1.91 -5.75
N LEU A 254 15.53 1.24 -6.16
CA LEU A 254 15.44 0.31 -7.30
C LEU A 254 14.84 0.95 -8.56
N GLN A 255 14.57 2.25 -8.50
CA GLN A 255 14.10 3.08 -9.62
C GLN A 255 15.02 4.30 -9.85
N ALA A 256 16.07 4.46 -9.04
CA ALA A 256 17.08 5.49 -9.19
C ALA A 256 17.82 5.33 -10.52
N GLN A 257 17.62 6.30 -11.42
CA GLN A 257 18.30 6.39 -12.71
C GLN A 257 18.87 7.81 -12.89
N PRO A 258 20.11 7.96 -13.39
CA PRO A 258 20.71 9.27 -13.66
C PRO A 258 19.84 10.17 -14.55
N GLY A 259 19.91 11.48 -14.30
CA GLY A 259 19.08 12.50 -14.96
C GLY A 259 17.61 12.53 -14.55
N THR A 260 17.13 11.58 -13.74
CA THR A 260 15.72 11.49 -13.32
C THR A 260 15.53 11.78 -11.84
N THR A 261 14.40 12.41 -11.50
CA THR A 261 13.91 12.49 -10.12
C THR A 261 12.48 11.97 -10.08
N GLN A 262 12.33 10.70 -9.69
CA GLN A 262 11.03 10.07 -9.47
C GLN A 262 10.85 9.78 -7.97
N LEU A 263 9.75 10.28 -7.39
CA LEU A 263 9.49 10.21 -5.94
C LEU A 263 8.26 9.35 -5.63
N ILE A 264 8.46 8.24 -4.91
CA ILE A 264 7.40 7.42 -4.36
C ILE A 264 6.90 8.09 -3.06
N LEU A 265 6.37 9.30 -3.21
CA LEU A 265 5.75 10.11 -2.15
C LEU A 265 4.22 9.92 -2.13
N GLN A 266 3.58 9.75 -3.29
CA GLN A 266 2.13 9.52 -3.34
C GLN A 266 1.73 8.27 -2.55
N GLY A 267 0.71 8.41 -1.71
CA GLY A 267 0.28 7.40 -0.74
C GLY A 267 1.19 7.19 0.49
N ARG A 268 2.35 7.86 0.62
CA ARG A 268 3.27 7.70 1.77
C ARG A 268 2.91 8.51 3.00
N LYS A 269 1.61 8.71 3.30
CA LYS A 269 1.12 9.62 4.34
C LYS A 269 1.46 9.22 5.80
N GLY A 270 2.29 8.19 6.02
CA GLY A 270 2.69 7.68 7.32
C GLY A 270 3.57 8.63 8.16
N PHE A 271 4.44 9.43 7.53
CA PHE A 271 5.25 10.42 8.25
C PHE A 271 4.39 11.61 8.72
N VAL A 272 3.41 12.03 7.91
CA VAL A 272 2.38 13.02 8.29
C VAL A 272 1.53 12.52 9.47
N LYS A 273 1.13 11.24 9.46
CA LYS A 273 0.51 10.56 10.61
C LYS A 273 1.40 10.47 11.85
N MET A 274 2.69 10.81 11.78
CA MET A 274 3.58 10.97 12.94
C MET A 274 3.81 12.43 13.33
N ALA A 275 3.86 13.35 12.37
CA ALA A 275 3.86 14.80 12.62
C ALA A 275 2.66 15.21 13.48
N LEU A 276 1.45 14.83 13.05
CA LEU A 276 0.20 15.09 13.77
C LEU A 276 0.07 14.36 15.12
N ARG A 277 0.81 13.26 15.32
CA ARG A 277 0.88 12.56 16.62
C ARG A 277 1.83 13.20 17.62
N THR A 278 2.77 14.01 17.15
CA THR A 278 3.88 14.53 17.97
C THR A 278 3.95 16.05 17.99
N GLY A 279 3.07 16.76 17.27
CA GLY A 279 3.18 18.21 17.10
C GLY A 279 4.51 18.61 16.46
N ALA A 280 5.03 17.78 15.55
CA ALA A 280 6.31 17.99 14.90
C ALA A 280 6.10 18.54 13.48
N ASP A 281 6.69 19.70 13.20
CA ASP A 281 6.55 20.36 11.90
C ASP A 281 7.23 19.53 10.80
N LEU A 282 6.62 19.53 9.62
CA LEU A 282 7.11 18.79 8.45
C LEU A 282 8.11 19.66 7.69
N VAL A 283 9.32 19.14 7.45
CA VAL A 283 10.36 19.84 6.69
C VAL A 283 10.63 19.07 5.39
N PRO A 284 10.22 19.57 4.22
CA PRO A 284 10.57 18.98 2.93
C PRO A 284 12.07 19.18 2.64
N VAL A 285 12.74 18.14 2.15
CA VAL A 285 14.16 18.20 1.76
C VAL A 285 14.34 17.49 0.41
N LEU A 286 14.95 18.18 -0.56
CA LEU A 286 15.17 17.67 -1.91
C LEU A 286 16.66 17.73 -2.29
N ALA A 287 17.19 16.60 -2.75
CA ALA A 287 18.60 16.40 -3.05
C ALA A 287 18.84 16.19 -4.55
N PHE A 288 19.12 17.29 -5.24
CA PHE A 288 19.49 17.29 -6.65
C PHE A 288 20.85 16.58 -6.81
N GLY A 289 20.94 15.59 -7.71
CA GLY A 289 22.15 14.81 -7.98
C GLY A 289 22.28 13.46 -7.25
N GLU A 290 21.42 13.16 -6.28
CA GLU A 290 21.51 11.91 -5.49
C GLU A 290 21.28 10.64 -6.35
N ASN A 291 20.41 10.71 -7.35
CA ASN A 291 20.18 9.62 -8.32
C ASN A 291 21.33 9.47 -9.34
N ASP A 292 22.19 10.47 -9.49
CA ASP A 292 23.31 10.43 -10.45
C ASP A 292 24.53 9.70 -9.87
N LEU A 293 24.57 9.36 -8.58
CA LEU A 293 25.78 8.83 -7.94
C LEU A 293 26.21 7.44 -8.42
N TYR A 294 25.32 6.70 -9.10
CA TYR A 294 25.58 5.38 -9.67
C TYR A 294 24.74 5.20 -10.93
N ASP A 295 25.20 4.33 -11.82
CA ASP A 295 24.38 3.85 -12.92
C ASP A 295 23.79 2.50 -12.47
N GLN A 296 22.46 2.34 -12.45
CA GLN A 296 21.81 1.11 -12.01
C GLN A 296 21.41 0.26 -13.22
N LEU A 297 21.75 -1.05 -13.21
CA LEU A 297 21.37 -1.98 -14.27
C LEU A 297 19.83 -1.99 -14.39
N SER A 298 19.33 -1.46 -15.51
CA SER A 298 17.90 -1.27 -15.71
C SER A 298 17.15 -2.61 -15.64
N PRO A 299 16.02 -2.69 -14.91
CA PRO A 299 15.14 -3.86 -14.92
C PRO A 299 14.71 -4.30 -16.33
N LYS A 300 14.67 -3.35 -17.28
CA LYS A 300 14.34 -3.58 -18.69
C LYS A 300 15.44 -4.32 -19.46
N THR A 301 16.71 -4.18 -19.09
CA THR A 301 17.85 -4.80 -19.80
C THR A 301 18.36 -6.06 -19.12
N HIS A 302 18.24 -6.18 -17.79
CA HIS A 302 18.76 -7.31 -17.02
C HIS A 302 17.68 -7.98 -16.13
N PRO A 303 16.58 -8.52 -16.72
CA PRO A 303 15.42 -8.97 -15.97
C PRO A 303 15.70 -10.15 -15.02
N MET A 304 16.72 -10.98 -15.27
CA MET A 304 17.09 -12.07 -14.37
C MET A 304 17.80 -11.58 -13.10
N VAL A 305 18.63 -10.53 -13.21
CA VAL A 305 19.25 -9.87 -12.04
C VAL A 305 18.16 -9.19 -11.21
N HIS A 306 17.25 -8.46 -11.87
CA HIS A 306 16.10 -7.84 -11.21
C HIS A 306 15.20 -8.86 -10.51
N LYS A 307 14.91 -10.02 -11.12
CA LYS A 307 14.15 -11.12 -10.46
C LYS A 307 14.84 -11.61 -9.18
N PHE A 308 16.18 -11.76 -9.18
CA PHE A 308 16.92 -12.14 -7.98
C PHE A 308 16.88 -11.06 -6.90
N GLN A 309 17.13 -9.79 -7.25
CA GLN A 309 17.01 -8.66 -6.30
C GLN A 309 15.60 -8.57 -5.70
N MET A 310 14.56 -8.74 -6.52
CA MET A 310 13.17 -8.72 -6.08
C MET A 310 12.80 -9.92 -5.20
N PHE A 311 13.42 -11.08 -5.40
CA PHE A 311 13.33 -12.21 -4.46
C PHE A 311 14.00 -11.87 -3.11
N VAL A 312 15.22 -11.34 -3.13
CA VAL A 312 15.95 -10.93 -1.91
C VAL A 312 15.16 -9.86 -1.14
N LEU A 313 14.63 -8.85 -1.83
CA LEU A 313 13.74 -7.84 -1.24
C LEU A 313 12.44 -8.46 -0.67
N LYS A 314 11.82 -9.42 -1.37
CA LYS A 314 10.60 -10.08 -0.92
C LYS A 314 10.83 -10.85 0.39
N VAL A 315 11.95 -11.55 0.51
CA VAL A 315 12.32 -12.36 1.69
C VAL A 315 12.84 -11.48 2.84
N PHE A 316 13.89 -10.70 2.60
CA PHE A 316 14.67 -10.01 3.66
C PHE A 316 14.28 -8.54 3.89
N LYS A 317 13.37 -7.98 3.09
CA LYS A 317 12.93 -6.55 3.12
C LYS A 317 14.05 -5.52 2.86
N PHE A 318 15.22 -6.00 2.47
CA PHE A 318 16.36 -5.27 1.94
C PHE A 318 16.83 -6.02 0.69
N THR A 319 17.46 -5.32 -0.25
CA THR A 319 18.22 -5.94 -1.34
C THR A 319 19.41 -5.07 -1.66
N LEU A 320 20.48 -5.68 -2.15
CA LEU A 320 21.55 -4.95 -2.81
C LEU A 320 21.07 -4.49 -4.20
N PRO A 321 21.20 -3.20 -4.54
CA PRO A 321 21.03 -2.75 -5.91
C PRO A 321 22.16 -3.27 -6.80
N ALA A 322 21.83 -3.73 -8.01
CA ALA A 322 22.78 -4.08 -9.05
C ALA A 322 23.38 -2.79 -9.64
N LEU A 323 24.22 -2.15 -8.82
CA LEU A 323 24.86 -0.88 -9.10
C LEU A 323 26.13 -1.07 -9.93
N HIS A 324 26.29 -0.18 -10.88
CA HIS A 324 27.51 0.06 -11.63
C HIS A 324 28.03 1.44 -11.27
N GLY A 325 29.35 1.54 -11.20
CA GLY A 325 30.07 2.74 -10.84
C GLY A 325 31.49 2.66 -11.37
N ARG A 326 32.35 3.52 -10.82
CA ARG A 326 33.78 3.51 -11.11
C ARG A 326 34.54 2.51 -10.25
N GLY A 327 35.76 2.17 -10.68
CA GLY A 327 36.71 1.43 -9.86
C GLY A 327 37.44 2.32 -8.85
N ILE A 328 38.33 1.71 -8.07
CA ILE A 328 39.29 2.46 -7.25
C ILE A 328 40.30 3.18 -8.17
N LEU A 329 40.81 2.48 -9.19
CA LEU A 329 41.86 2.96 -10.10
C LEU A 329 41.39 3.29 -11.54
N ASN A 330 40.11 3.06 -11.88
CA ASN A 330 39.52 3.40 -13.17
C ASN A 330 38.29 4.32 -13.00
N TYR A 331 37.75 4.86 -14.09
CA TYR A 331 36.52 5.68 -14.08
C TYR A 331 35.26 4.91 -14.51
N ASP A 332 35.39 3.74 -15.13
CA ASP A 332 34.32 3.14 -15.93
C ASP A 332 33.85 1.76 -15.46
N VAL A 333 34.50 1.10 -14.49
CA VAL A 333 34.12 -0.24 -14.02
C VAL A 333 34.43 -0.45 -12.54
N GLY A 334 33.39 -0.51 -11.70
CA GLY A 334 33.47 -0.95 -10.30
C GLY A 334 32.20 -0.69 -9.49
N LEU A 335 32.36 -0.69 -8.16
CA LEU A 335 31.27 -0.49 -7.18
C LEU A 335 31.39 0.84 -6.40
N MET A 336 32.36 1.68 -6.73
CA MET A 336 32.49 3.01 -6.13
C MET A 336 31.59 4.00 -6.91
N PRO A 337 30.87 4.91 -6.23
CA PRO A 337 29.99 5.85 -6.91
C PRO A 337 30.78 6.86 -7.76
N TYR A 338 30.10 7.52 -8.68
CA TYR A 338 30.67 8.60 -9.48
C TYR A 338 30.87 9.87 -8.64
N ARG A 339 31.90 10.65 -9.02
CA ARG A 339 32.11 12.01 -8.49
C ARG A 339 31.19 12.97 -9.25
N ARG A 340 29.92 13.03 -8.86
CA ARG A 340 28.92 13.97 -9.36
C ARG A 340 28.43 14.84 -8.17
N PRO A 341 28.06 16.12 -8.36
CA PRO A 341 27.66 17.02 -7.28
C PRO A 341 26.31 16.64 -6.67
N VAL A 342 26.12 16.85 -5.36
CA VAL A 342 24.81 16.72 -4.70
C VAL A 342 24.44 17.99 -3.93
N ASN A 343 23.33 18.62 -4.31
CA ASN A 343 22.80 19.83 -3.69
C ASN A 343 21.53 19.51 -2.90
N ILE A 344 21.63 19.54 -1.58
CA ILE A 344 20.56 19.17 -0.64
C ILE A 344 19.88 20.44 -0.16
N VAL A 345 18.67 20.71 -0.63
CA VAL A 345 17.89 21.90 -0.27
C VAL A 345 16.90 21.54 0.83
N VAL A 346 17.08 22.14 2.02
CA VAL A 346 16.09 22.11 3.11
C VAL A 346 15.06 23.20 2.86
N GLY A 347 13.80 22.79 2.66
CA GLY A 347 12.68 23.65 2.31
C GLY A 347 12.04 24.38 3.49
N LYS A 348 10.92 25.04 3.19
CA LYS A 348 10.09 25.76 4.14
C LYS A 348 9.39 24.80 5.12
N PRO A 349 9.42 25.04 6.44
CA PRO A 349 8.68 24.19 7.38
C PRO A 349 7.16 24.36 7.20
N ILE A 350 6.46 23.23 7.08
CA ILE A 350 5.00 23.15 7.14
C ILE A 350 4.61 22.90 8.59
N ARG A 351 4.04 23.93 9.20
CA ARG A 351 3.74 23.99 10.62
C ARG A 351 2.52 23.13 10.98
N ILE A 352 2.66 22.30 12.00
CA ILE A 352 1.53 21.59 12.60
C ILE A 352 0.92 22.48 13.68
N ASP A 353 -0.27 23.01 13.38
CA ASP A 353 -1.10 23.82 14.30
C ASP A 353 -2.27 23.01 14.88
N ALA A 354 -2.40 21.74 14.51
CA ALA A 354 -3.31 20.80 15.16
C ALA A 354 -2.70 20.26 16.47
N GLU A 355 -3.51 20.15 17.52
CA GLU A 355 -3.08 19.57 18.80
C GLU A 355 -2.65 18.10 18.64
N PRO A 356 -1.57 17.64 19.30
CA PRO A 356 -1.04 16.28 19.11
C PRO A 356 -2.03 15.18 19.48
N CYS A 357 -2.45 14.37 18.50
CA CYS A 357 -3.47 13.33 18.69
C CYS A 357 -2.97 11.94 18.25
N GLU A 358 -3.19 10.89 19.07
CA GLU A 358 -2.81 9.51 18.72
C GLU A 358 -3.58 8.93 17.52
N GLN A 359 -4.75 9.48 17.18
CA GLN A 359 -5.53 9.11 16.01
C GLN A 359 -5.93 10.40 15.24
N PRO A 360 -5.01 10.98 14.44
CA PRO A 360 -5.31 12.17 13.66
C PRO A 360 -6.34 11.84 12.56
N LEU A 361 -7.23 12.80 12.29
CA LEU A 361 -8.24 12.70 11.23
C LEU A 361 -7.58 12.47 9.88
N GLN A 362 -8.23 11.69 9.02
CA GLN A 362 -7.69 11.39 7.70
C GLN A 362 -7.60 12.66 6.83
N GLU A 363 -8.56 13.57 6.96
CA GLU A 363 -8.56 14.90 6.32
C GLU A 363 -7.35 15.76 6.69
N ASP A 364 -6.97 15.86 7.98
CA ASP A 364 -5.77 16.59 8.40
C ASP A 364 -4.50 15.93 7.84
N VAL A 365 -4.45 14.60 7.83
CA VAL A 365 -3.33 13.84 7.25
C VAL A 365 -3.21 14.07 5.75
N ASP A 366 -4.34 14.17 5.04
CA ASP A 366 -4.37 14.42 3.61
C ASP A 366 -3.95 15.87 3.34
N ARG A 367 -4.59 16.87 3.97
CA ARG A 367 -4.21 18.29 3.87
C ARG A 367 -2.71 18.52 4.12
N TYR A 368 -2.15 17.96 5.18
CA TYR A 368 -0.72 18.14 5.50
C TYR A 368 0.22 17.29 4.64
N HIS A 369 -0.26 16.22 3.99
CA HIS A 369 0.51 15.51 2.96
C HIS A 369 0.52 16.30 1.65
N ASP A 370 -0.60 16.90 1.28
CA ASP A 370 -0.76 17.55 -0.01
C ASP A 370 -0.02 18.91 -0.01
N LEU A 371 -0.06 19.66 1.10
CA LEU A 371 0.86 20.80 1.36
C LEU A 371 2.34 20.40 1.29
N TYR A 372 2.68 19.18 1.72
CA TYR A 372 4.06 18.67 1.68
C TYR A 372 4.50 18.27 0.27
N VAL A 373 3.59 17.73 -0.55
CA VAL A 373 3.81 17.53 -1.98
C VAL A 373 4.01 18.88 -2.68
N GLU A 374 3.16 19.87 -2.38
CA GLU A 374 3.21 21.22 -2.93
C GLU A 374 4.55 21.93 -2.66
N GLU A 375 5.06 21.89 -1.42
CA GLU A 375 6.36 22.48 -1.10
C GLU A 375 7.55 21.71 -1.72
N ILE A 376 7.48 20.38 -1.89
CA ILE A 376 8.47 19.63 -2.67
C ILE A 376 8.48 20.08 -4.13
N GLN A 377 7.31 20.31 -4.73
CA GLN A 377 7.18 20.82 -6.09
C GLN A 377 7.79 22.23 -6.23
N LYS A 378 7.52 23.15 -5.29
CA LYS A 378 8.12 24.50 -5.27
C LYS A 378 9.64 24.48 -5.18
N ILE A 379 10.22 23.63 -4.33
CA ILE A 379 11.68 23.48 -4.25
C ILE A 379 12.25 23.00 -5.58
N TRP A 380 11.60 22.03 -6.22
CA TRP A 380 12.01 21.55 -7.53
C TRP A 380 11.91 22.65 -8.60
N ASP A 381 10.76 23.30 -8.76
CA ASP A 381 10.56 24.31 -9.80
C ASP A 381 11.44 25.56 -9.63
N THR A 382 11.79 25.92 -8.39
CA THR A 382 12.72 27.03 -8.12
C THR A 382 14.16 26.70 -8.53
N TYR A 383 14.62 25.46 -8.33
CA TYR A 383 16.06 25.11 -8.42
C TYR A 383 16.43 24.07 -9.48
N LYS A 384 15.47 23.49 -10.23
CA LYS A 384 15.74 22.45 -11.25
C LYS A 384 16.68 22.93 -12.36
N ASP A 385 16.57 24.18 -12.79
CA ASP A 385 17.45 24.75 -13.81
C ASP A 385 18.81 25.22 -13.25
N GLN A 386 18.95 25.31 -11.93
CA GLN A 386 20.23 25.56 -11.26
C GLN A 386 21.02 24.25 -11.01
N PHE A 387 20.37 23.26 -10.39
CA PHE A 387 21.04 22.05 -9.89
C PHE A 387 20.77 20.77 -10.72
N ALA A 388 19.73 20.74 -11.56
CA ALA A 388 19.39 19.62 -12.44
C ALA A 388 19.42 20.01 -13.93
N LYS A 389 20.48 20.75 -14.32
CA LYS A 389 20.76 21.20 -15.70
C LYS A 389 20.86 20.05 -16.73
N GLY A 390 21.20 18.84 -16.28
CA GLY A 390 21.31 17.64 -17.12
C GLY A 390 20.11 16.68 -17.04
N ARG A 391 18.95 17.14 -16.56
CA ARG A 391 17.78 16.27 -16.35
C ARG A 391 17.19 15.72 -17.65
N THR A 392 16.73 14.48 -17.61
CA THR A 392 16.06 13.77 -18.71
C THR A 392 14.54 13.72 -18.54
N SER A 393 14.03 14.03 -17.35
CA SER A 393 12.62 14.26 -17.05
C SER A 393 12.45 15.49 -16.14
N ASP A 394 11.22 16.00 -16.05
CA ASP A 394 10.84 16.85 -14.91
C ASP A 394 10.58 15.98 -13.65
N LEU A 395 10.07 16.56 -12.55
CA LEU A 395 9.77 15.82 -11.32
C LEU A 395 8.59 14.87 -11.53
N LEU A 396 8.76 13.60 -11.20
CA LEU A 396 7.72 12.59 -11.37
C LEU A 396 7.27 12.02 -10.01
N TYR A 397 6.06 12.36 -9.59
CA TYR A 397 5.44 11.66 -8.46
C TYR A 397 4.99 10.26 -8.87
N GLY A 398 5.42 9.26 -8.11
CA GLY A 398 5.28 7.82 -8.41
C GLY A 398 3.88 7.24 -8.21
N THR A 399 2.92 7.73 -8.99
CA THR A 399 1.66 7.05 -9.32
C THR A 399 1.63 6.74 -10.82
N TYR A 400 0.90 5.69 -11.21
CA TYR A 400 0.79 5.15 -12.58
C TYR A 400 1.07 6.16 -13.71
N ILE A 401 2.19 5.99 -14.41
CA ILE A 401 2.36 6.58 -15.74
C ILE A 401 1.57 5.71 -16.71
N SER A 402 0.32 6.11 -16.98
CA SER A 402 -0.37 5.74 -18.22
C SER A 402 0.31 6.45 -19.40
N ASN A 403 0.02 6.01 -20.62
CA ASN A 403 0.75 6.43 -21.82
C ASN A 403 0.52 7.90 -22.19
N CYS A 404 1.41 8.81 -21.78
CA CYS A 404 1.48 10.16 -22.34
C CYS A 404 2.32 10.16 -23.63
N THR A 405 1.70 9.87 -24.77
CA THR A 405 2.32 9.92 -26.10
C THR A 405 2.34 11.35 -26.65
N SER A 406 3.31 12.16 -26.20
CA SER A 406 3.55 13.50 -26.75
C SER A 406 4.01 13.43 -28.21
N ARG A 407 3.06 13.53 -29.14
CA ARG A 407 3.33 13.67 -30.58
C ARG A 407 4.08 14.98 -30.85
N MET A 408 5.40 14.91 -31.03
CA MET A 408 6.16 16.00 -31.63
C MET A 408 5.66 16.23 -33.07
N PRO A 409 5.38 17.48 -33.49
CA PRO A 409 4.99 17.77 -34.86
C PRO A 409 6.18 17.55 -35.82
N ARG A 410 5.94 16.86 -36.95
CA ARG A 410 6.89 16.82 -38.07
C ARG A 410 6.61 17.96 -39.06
N PRO A 411 7.62 18.43 -39.83
CA PRO A 411 7.49 19.65 -40.61
C PRO A 411 6.58 19.49 -41.84
N THR A 412 5.78 20.50 -42.12
CA THR A 412 5.04 20.62 -43.38
C THR A 412 5.98 20.90 -44.56
N ARG A 413 5.81 20.17 -45.66
CA ARG A 413 6.36 20.52 -46.99
C ARG A 413 5.19 20.54 -47.97
N GLY A 414 4.95 21.70 -48.59
CA GLY A 414 3.65 22.02 -49.21
C GLY A 414 3.50 21.63 -50.68
N SER A 415 2.66 22.41 -51.39
CA SER A 415 2.13 22.15 -52.75
C SER A 415 1.09 21.00 -52.77
N GLN A 416 -0.09 21.12 -53.41
CA GLN A 416 -0.61 22.16 -54.33
C GLN A 416 -2.16 22.08 -54.42
N LYS A 417 -2.84 23.20 -54.75
CA LYS A 417 -4.03 23.37 -55.65
C LYS A 417 -5.28 22.42 -55.50
N ALA A 418 -6.54 22.82 -55.69
CA ALA A 418 -7.14 24.04 -56.29
C ALA A 418 -8.64 24.20 -55.90
N VAL A 419 -9.28 25.32 -56.34
CA VAL A 419 -10.75 25.48 -56.63
C VAL A 419 -11.68 25.42 -55.39
N LYS A 420 -12.27 26.56 -54.92
CA LYS A 420 -13.58 27.18 -55.31
C LYS A 420 -14.81 26.32 -54.90
N ARG A 421 -15.96 26.87 -54.47
CA ARG A 421 -16.56 28.21 -54.71
C ARG A 421 -17.73 28.53 -53.73
N GLU A 422 -18.11 29.82 -53.64
CA GLU A 422 -19.35 30.42 -53.03
C GLU A 422 -19.71 29.98 -51.57
N GLU A 423 -19.94 30.85 -50.57
CA GLU A 423 -20.81 32.04 -50.40
C GLU A 423 -22.30 31.75 -50.28
N ASP A 424 -22.88 32.02 -49.10
CA ASP A 424 -24.22 32.60 -48.92
C ASP A 424 -24.37 33.19 -47.50
N ASP A 425 -25.08 34.31 -47.37
CA ASP A 425 -25.18 35.16 -46.16
C ASP A 425 -26.66 35.29 -45.73
N ILE A 426 -26.99 35.04 -44.46
CA ILE A 426 -28.28 35.49 -43.87
C ILE A 426 -28.05 35.93 -42.41
N ASP A 427 -28.45 37.17 -42.09
CA ASP A 427 -28.39 37.77 -40.76
C ASP A 427 -29.78 37.94 -40.12
N SER A 428 -29.76 38.14 -38.80
CA SER A 428 -30.69 38.98 -38.03
C SER A 428 -31.89 38.32 -37.30
N LYS A 429 -31.76 38.28 -35.95
CA LYS A 429 -32.52 39.09 -34.96
C LYS A 429 -33.30 38.42 -33.81
N ASP A 430 -33.10 39.07 -32.65
CA ASP A 430 -34.02 39.38 -31.55
C ASP A 430 -34.77 38.27 -30.78
N ILE A 431 -34.52 38.21 -29.46
CA ILE A 431 -35.41 38.78 -28.43
C ILE A 431 -34.67 38.87 -27.06
N LYS A 432 -35.13 39.75 -26.15
CA LYS A 432 -34.53 40.01 -24.81
C LYS A 432 -35.56 39.89 -23.65
N PRO A 433 -35.14 39.81 -22.38
CA PRO A 433 -35.92 39.17 -21.30
C PRO A 433 -36.84 40.10 -20.47
N ILE A 434 -37.68 39.50 -19.62
CA ILE A 434 -38.64 40.15 -18.70
C ILE A 434 -38.34 39.78 -17.22
N LYS A 435 -38.76 40.63 -16.26
CA LYS A 435 -38.53 40.51 -14.80
C LYS A 435 -39.84 40.60 -13.98
N SER A 436 -39.80 40.07 -12.73
CA SER A 436 -40.68 40.44 -11.57
C SER A 436 -42.19 40.13 -11.72
N VAL A 437 -43.10 40.15 -10.73
CA VAL A 437 -43.29 40.98 -9.50
C VAL A 437 -43.90 40.14 -8.32
N SER A 438 -44.13 40.73 -7.13
CA SER A 438 -44.69 40.13 -5.87
C SER A 438 -45.20 41.25 -4.90
N ALA A 439 -45.68 41.13 -3.63
CA ALA A 439 -45.95 40.04 -2.65
C ALA A 439 -46.89 40.55 -1.51
N ALA A 440 -47.71 39.70 -0.84
CA ALA A 440 -48.63 40.15 0.24
C ALA A 440 -48.98 39.18 1.40
N LYS A 441 -48.92 39.72 2.62
CA LYS A 441 -49.15 39.19 3.99
C LYS A 441 -50.62 38.88 4.41
N ARG A 442 -50.78 38.07 5.49
CA ARG A 442 -51.52 38.29 6.78
C ARG A 442 -51.13 37.14 7.77
N LYS A 443 -50.88 37.28 9.09
CA LYS A 443 -51.58 37.84 10.28
C LYS A 443 -52.82 37.01 10.72
N ALA A 444 -53.07 36.68 12.01
CA ALA A 444 -52.31 36.90 13.28
C ALA A 444 -52.87 36.02 14.46
N ASP A 445 -52.35 36.24 15.69
CA ASP A 445 -52.97 35.98 17.03
C ASP A 445 -53.12 34.50 17.52
N SER A 446 -53.10 34.13 18.82
CA SER A 446 -52.85 34.80 20.12
C SER A 446 -52.37 33.78 21.21
N ALA A 447 -52.04 34.25 22.44
CA ALA A 447 -51.71 33.44 23.64
C ALA A 447 -52.50 33.94 24.88
N PRO A 448 -52.53 33.22 26.03
CA PRO A 448 -51.58 33.58 27.11
C PRO A 448 -51.09 32.47 28.08
N ASP A 449 -49.87 32.71 28.58
CA ASP A 449 -49.22 32.46 29.89
C ASP A 449 -49.80 31.57 31.02
N ALA A 450 -48.90 30.80 31.66
CA ALA A 450 -48.52 30.94 33.10
C ALA A 450 -47.23 30.16 33.47
N ASP A 451 -46.34 30.81 34.25
CA ASP A 451 -45.19 30.39 35.11
C ASP A 451 -44.59 28.94 35.13
N SER A 452 -43.31 28.69 35.49
CA SER A 452 -42.23 29.57 36.00
C SER A 452 -40.79 29.07 35.73
N LYS A 453 -39.91 30.00 35.31
CA LYS A 453 -38.44 30.12 35.54
C LYS A 453 -37.56 28.87 35.87
N ALA A 454 -36.64 28.53 34.96
CA ALA A 454 -35.22 28.26 35.29
C ALA A 454 -34.29 28.47 34.05
N GLN A 455 -33.05 28.91 34.30
CA GLN A 455 -32.10 29.55 33.37
C GLN A 455 -31.62 28.71 32.15
N ALA A 456 -31.14 29.41 31.10
CA ALA A 456 -30.66 28.84 29.83
C ALA A 456 -29.12 28.78 29.70
N PRO A 457 -28.60 28.13 28.64
CA PRO A 457 -27.71 28.90 27.76
C PRO A 457 -27.96 28.75 26.24
N LYS A 458 -28.09 29.91 25.59
CA LYS A 458 -27.66 30.30 24.22
C LYS A 458 -27.86 29.30 23.05
N ALA A 459 -28.75 29.69 22.14
CA ALA A 459 -29.17 28.96 20.94
C ALA A 459 -28.07 28.59 19.93
N VAL A 460 -28.24 27.41 19.33
CA VAL A 460 -27.50 26.92 18.15
C VAL A 460 -27.85 27.76 16.92
N LYS A 461 -26.85 28.40 16.28
CA LYS A 461 -27.02 28.96 14.93
C LYS A 461 -26.86 27.86 13.88
N LYS A 462 -27.97 27.40 13.29
CA LYS A 462 -27.94 26.71 11.99
C LYS A 462 -27.21 27.61 10.98
N ARG A 463 -26.07 27.16 10.45
CA ARG A 463 -25.53 27.65 9.18
C ARG A 463 -25.99 26.71 8.06
N LYS A 464 -26.28 27.28 6.89
CA LYS A 464 -26.67 26.51 5.70
C LYS A 464 -25.53 25.55 5.33
N GLY A 465 -25.86 24.32 4.97
CA GLY A 465 -24.92 23.45 4.28
C GLY A 465 -24.48 24.11 2.97
N GLN A 466 -23.19 24.13 2.73
CA GLN A 466 -22.61 24.57 1.46
C GLN A 466 -21.98 23.34 0.84
N ALA A 467 -22.69 22.75 -0.13
CA ALA A 467 -22.17 21.60 -0.86
C ALA A 467 -20.89 22.04 -1.60
N LYS A 468 -19.78 21.35 -1.32
CA LYS A 468 -18.63 21.26 -2.21
C LYS A 468 -18.63 19.84 -2.73
N GLY A 469 -18.74 19.71 -4.04
CA GLY A 469 -19.00 18.42 -4.68
C GLY A 469 -17.82 17.46 -4.57
N ASP A 470 -18.16 16.19 -4.55
CA ASP A 470 -17.24 15.08 -4.69
C ASP A 470 -16.67 15.07 -6.12
N GLU A 471 -15.41 15.46 -6.28
CA GLU A 471 -14.57 14.83 -7.31
C GLU A 471 -14.18 13.43 -6.80
N ALA A 472 -15.19 12.57 -6.72
CA ALA A 472 -15.00 11.15 -6.51
C ALA A 472 -14.12 10.61 -7.66
N ALA A 473 -13.20 9.70 -7.34
CA ALA A 473 -12.43 9.01 -8.37
C ALA A 473 -13.40 8.30 -9.31
N MET A 474 -13.45 8.73 -10.57
CA MET A 474 -14.45 8.28 -11.55
C MET A 474 -14.52 6.75 -11.57
N PRO A 475 -15.73 6.16 -11.69
CA PRO A 475 -15.87 4.72 -11.76
C PRO A 475 -15.18 4.18 -13.01
N LEU A 476 -14.59 2.98 -12.91
CA LEU A 476 -13.94 2.31 -14.03
C LEU A 476 -14.95 1.96 -15.14
N VAL A 477 -16.19 1.67 -14.74
CA VAL A 477 -17.34 1.52 -15.62
C VAL A 477 -18.60 1.98 -14.91
N GLU A 478 -19.55 2.55 -15.63
CA GLU A 478 -20.84 2.96 -15.07
C GLU A 478 -21.69 1.73 -14.71
N ARG A 479 -22.42 1.83 -13.59
CA ARG A 479 -23.31 0.77 -13.10
C ARG A 479 -24.55 0.69 -13.98
N THR A 480 -24.78 -0.44 -14.64
CA THR A 480 -26.00 -0.65 -15.44
C THR A 480 -27.20 -0.66 -14.51
N ALA A 481 -28.25 0.09 -14.85
CA ALA A 481 -29.50 0.02 -14.09
C ALA A 481 -30.13 -1.36 -14.30
N VAL A 482 -30.44 -2.07 -13.21
CA VAL A 482 -31.04 -3.42 -13.29
C VAL A 482 -32.37 -3.37 -14.07
N SER A 483 -33.11 -2.26 -14.00
CA SER A 483 -34.32 -2.00 -14.78
C SER A 483 -34.12 -1.77 -16.29
N SER A 484 -32.87 -1.78 -16.78
CA SER A 484 -32.52 -1.77 -18.21
C SER A 484 -31.99 -3.12 -18.70
N LEU A 485 -31.81 -4.09 -17.81
CA LEU A 485 -31.63 -5.49 -18.16
C LEU A 485 -33.01 -6.13 -18.36
N SER A 486 -33.12 -7.08 -19.29
CA SER A 486 -34.35 -7.87 -19.50
C SER A 486 -34.61 -8.87 -18.38
N LYS A 487 -33.56 -9.27 -17.65
CA LYS A 487 -33.61 -10.11 -16.45
C LYS A 487 -32.98 -9.38 -15.27
N ALA A 488 -33.64 -9.38 -14.11
CA ALA A 488 -33.23 -8.63 -12.92
C ALA A 488 -32.03 -9.27 -12.19
N MET A 489 -30.84 -9.12 -12.77
CA MET A 489 -29.59 -9.73 -12.27
C MET A 489 -28.73 -8.73 -11.48
N TYR A 490 -28.46 -9.05 -10.22
CA TYR A 490 -27.74 -8.19 -9.28
C TYR A 490 -26.28 -8.64 -9.14
N ILE A 491 -25.46 -8.24 -10.09
CA ILE A 491 -24.07 -8.68 -10.24
C ILE A 491 -23.11 -7.75 -9.47
N GLY A 492 -22.04 -8.31 -8.90
CA GLY A 492 -20.99 -7.57 -8.22
C GLY A 492 -19.80 -8.45 -7.84
N ALA A 493 -19.03 -8.05 -6.83
CA ALA A 493 -17.82 -8.75 -6.39
C ALA A 493 -17.63 -8.75 -4.87
N HIS A 494 -16.66 -9.51 -4.35
CA HIS A 494 -16.27 -9.45 -2.94
C HIS A 494 -15.37 -8.25 -2.63
N ILE A 495 -15.99 -7.13 -2.30
CA ILE A 495 -15.35 -5.83 -2.12
C ILE A 495 -14.54 -5.71 -0.82
N SER A 496 -13.45 -4.93 -0.88
CA SER A 496 -12.62 -4.57 0.27
C SER A 496 -13.27 -3.48 1.14
N ALA A 497 -13.64 -3.84 2.37
CA ALA A 497 -14.07 -2.91 3.44
C ALA A 497 -12.89 -2.28 4.22
N ALA A 498 -11.71 -2.16 3.59
CA ALA A 498 -10.52 -1.63 4.25
C ALA A 498 -10.71 -0.15 4.64
N GLY A 499 -10.52 0.16 5.93
CA GLY A 499 -10.76 1.50 6.50
C GLY A 499 -12.17 1.70 7.06
N GLY A 500 -13.09 0.75 6.85
CA GLY A 500 -14.44 0.76 7.42
C GLY A 500 -15.47 0.21 6.42
N VAL A 501 -16.58 -0.32 6.94
CA VAL A 501 -17.63 -0.95 6.13
C VAL A 501 -18.25 0.00 5.11
N GLN A 502 -18.34 1.29 5.39
CA GLN A 502 -18.80 2.32 4.45
C GLN A 502 -17.97 2.34 3.15
N ASN A 503 -16.67 2.04 3.22
CA ASN A 503 -15.79 2.03 2.05
C ASN A 503 -16.13 0.88 1.07
N SER A 504 -16.97 -0.09 1.44
CA SER A 504 -17.43 -1.12 0.50
C SER A 504 -18.35 -0.53 -0.58
N VAL A 505 -19.22 0.42 -0.24
CA VAL A 505 -20.21 0.99 -1.18
C VAL A 505 -19.52 1.78 -2.28
N THR A 506 -18.59 2.67 -1.91
CA THR A 506 -17.77 3.43 -2.87
C THR A 506 -16.86 2.54 -3.72
N ASN A 507 -16.30 1.46 -3.17
CA ASN A 507 -15.52 0.50 -3.95
C ASN A 507 -16.39 -0.36 -4.90
N ALA A 508 -17.65 -0.66 -4.55
CA ALA A 508 -18.60 -1.35 -5.43
C ALA A 508 -19.02 -0.47 -6.62
N LEU A 509 -19.32 0.80 -6.36
CA LEU A 509 -19.64 1.79 -7.39
C LEU A 509 -18.49 2.00 -8.37
N HIS A 510 -17.25 2.01 -7.86
CA HIS A 510 -16.06 2.20 -8.69
C HIS A 510 -15.83 1.06 -9.71
N ILE A 511 -16.45 -0.12 -9.54
CA ILE A 511 -16.45 -1.22 -10.52
C ILE A 511 -17.80 -1.41 -11.23
N GLY A 512 -18.76 -0.50 -11.05
CA GLY A 512 -20.08 -0.59 -11.68
C GLY A 512 -21.01 -1.67 -11.12
N ALA A 513 -20.80 -2.16 -9.89
CA ALA A 513 -21.54 -3.29 -9.33
C ALA A 513 -22.93 -2.92 -8.77
N ASN A 514 -23.91 -3.81 -8.96
CA ASN A 514 -25.26 -3.73 -8.39
C ASN A 514 -25.43 -4.52 -7.07
N SER A 515 -24.59 -5.53 -6.85
CA SER A 515 -24.45 -6.28 -5.59
C SER A 515 -23.03 -6.14 -5.02
N PHE A 516 -22.78 -6.55 -3.77
CA PHE A 516 -21.42 -6.87 -3.31
C PHE A 516 -21.39 -7.77 -2.07
N ALA A 517 -20.29 -8.50 -1.91
CA ALA A 517 -19.88 -9.10 -0.64
C ALA A 517 -18.82 -8.24 0.06
N LEU A 518 -18.63 -8.48 1.37
CA LEU A 518 -17.58 -7.85 2.18
C LEU A 518 -17.27 -8.68 3.44
N PHE A 519 -16.07 -8.51 3.99
CA PHE A 519 -15.78 -8.92 5.38
C PHE A 519 -16.17 -7.79 6.35
N LEU A 520 -17.06 -8.07 7.31
CA LEU A 520 -17.53 -7.11 8.32
C LEU A 520 -16.45 -6.72 9.36
N LYS A 521 -15.40 -7.52 9.46
CA LYS A 521 -14.25 -7.37 10.37
C LYS A 521 -13.02 -8.10 9.80
N SER A 522 -11.87 -8.09 10.49
CA SER A 522 -10.69 -8.78 9.96
C SER A 522 -10.85 -10.30 10.06
N GLN A 523 -10.96 -10.95 8.91
CA GLN A 523 -11.01 -12.41 8.77
C GLN A 523 -9.80 -13.16 9.36
N ARG A 524 -8.72 -12.45 9.71
CA ARG A 524 -7.46 -12.98 10.28
C ARG A 524 -7.39 -12.89 11.81
N LYS A 525 -8.46 -12.44 12.49
CA LYS A 525 -8.50 -12.23 13.95
C LYS A 525 -9.85 -12.64 14.53
N TRP A 526 -9.82 -13.28 15.70
CA TRP A 526 -11.02 -13.53 16.50
C TRP A 526 -11.60 -12.24 17.09
N ASN A 527 -10.80 -11.52 17.88
CA ASN A 527 -11.23 -10.25 18.48
C ASN A 527 -11.02 -9.08 17.50
N ASN A 528 -12.09 -8.32 17.27
CA ASN A 528 -12.16 -7.14 16.41
C ASN A 528 -12.95 -6.03 17.13
N PRO A 529 -12.60 -4.74 16.93
CA PRO A 529 -13.35 -3.65 17.55
C PRO A 529 -14.82 -3.63 17.07
N PRO A 530 -15.76 -3.06 17.86
CA PRO A 530 -17.11 -2.78 17.41
C PRO A 530 -17.13 -1.89 16.15
N ILE A 531 -18.22 -1.94 15.38
CA ILE A 531 -18.45 -0.95 14.31
C ILE A 531 -18.67 0.42 14.96
N THR A 532 -17.97 1.44 14.48
CA THR A 532 -18.14 2.81 15.01
C THR A 532 -19.42 3.45 14.46
N ALA A 533 -19.95 4.47 15.16
CA ALA A 533 -21.17 5.14 14.74
C ALA A 533 -21.02 5.77 13.34
N GLU A 534 -19.83 6.30 13.03
CA GLU A 534 -19.49 6.92 11.76
C GLU A 534 -19.47 5.86 10.62
N ALA A 535 -18.84 4.72 10.87
CA ALA A 535 -18.76 3.62 9.89
C ALA A 535 -20.14 3.00 9.60
N LYS A 536 -20.96 2.81 10.64
CA LYS A 536 -22.35 2.35 10.51
C LYS A 536 -23.19 3.37 9.73
N ASN A 537 -23.18 4.63 10.16
CA ASN A 537 -24.05 5.65 9.57
C ASN A 537 -23.64 5.97 8.13
N GLY A 538 -22.33 5.99 7.84
CA GLY A 538 -21.80 6.18 6.48
C GLY A 538 -22.17 5.03 5.52
N PHE A 539 -22.17 3.79 5.99
CA PHE A 539 -22.66 2.66 5.18
C PHE A 539 -24.14 2.80 4.86
N ILE A 540 -24.97 3.06 5.89
CA ILE A 540 -26.42 3.22 5.73
C ILE A 540 -26.76 4.42 4.84
N SER A 541 -26.02 5.54 4.95
CA SER A 541 -26.25 6.72 4.10
C SER A 541 -25.85 6.45 2.65
N GLN A 542 -24.67 5.88 2.39
CA GLN A 542 -24.20 5.58 1.03
C GLN A 542 -25.05 4.52 0.33
N CYS A 543 -25.50 3.48 1.05
CA CYS A 543 -26.45 2.51 0.49
C CYS A 543 -27.77 3.18 0.09
N LYS A 544 -28.31 4.10 0.91
CA LYS A 544 -29.52 4.85 0.57
C LYS A 544 -29.32 5.84 -0.58
N GLU A 545 -28.19 6.54 -0.60
CA GLU A 545 -27.83 7.57 -1.58
C GLU A 545 -27.58 6.98 -2.98
N HIS A 546 -26.94 5.81 -3.03
CA HIS A 546 -26.63 5.11 -4.28
C HIS A 546 -27.59 3.94 -4.57
N HIS A 547 -28.74 3.89 -3.90
CA HIS A 547 -29.82 2.91 -4.12
C HIS A 547 -29.39 1.43 -4.02
N TYR A 548 -28.46 1.09 -3.12
CA TYR A 548 -28.19 -0.30 -2.76
C TYR A 548 -29.18 -0.78 -1.69
N HIS A 549 -29.95 -1.80 -2.05
CA HIS A 549 -30.82 -2.54 -1.13
C HIS A 549 -29.97 -3.48 -0.28
N ALA A 550 -29.35 -2.94 0.77
CA ALA A 550 -28.37 -3.67 1.60
C ALA A 550 -28.97 -4.88 2.33
N ASP A 551 -30.29 -4.96 2.44
CA ASP A 551 -31.01 -6.05 3.07
C ASP A 551 -31.36 -7.20 2.11
N GLU A 552 -31.14 -7.01 0.80
CA GLU A 552 -31.43 -7.97 -0.28
C GLU A 552 -30.16 -8.32 -1.07
N HIS A 553 -29.36 -7.32 -1.46
CA HIS A 553 -28.30 -7.43 -2.47
C HIS A 553 -26.88 -7.23 -1.93
N VAL A 554 -26.69 -7.22 -0.61
CA VAL A 554 -25.37 -7.25 0.05
C VAL A 554 -25.21 -8.55 0.83
N LEU A 555 -24.10 -9.25 0.58
CA LEU A 555 -23.84 -10.61 1.05
C LEU A 555 -22.50 -10.69 1.80
N PRO A 556 -22.42 -10.29 3.09
CA PRO A 556 -21.18 -10.31 3.82
C PRO A 556 -20.70 -11.74 4.07
N HIS A 557 -19.38 -11.94 3.98
CA HIS A 557 -18.75 -13.25 4.10
C HIS A 557 -18.17 -13.46 5.51
N GLY A 558 -18.37 -14.66 6.06
CA GLY A 558 -17.77 -15.08 7.32
C GLY A 558 -16.26 -15.36 7.22
N SER A 559 -15.56 -15.25 8.36
CA SER A 559 -14.14 -15.61 8.44
C SER A 559 -13.93 -17.12 8.27
N TYR A 560 -12.96 -17.50 7.44
CA TYR A 560 -12.47 -18.88 7.30
C TYR A 560 -11.93 -19.52 8.60
N LEU A 561 -11.76 -18.75 9.67
CA LEU A 561 -11.42 -19.27 11.00
C LEU A 561 -12.64 -19.93 11.68
N VAL A 562 -13.86 -19.48 11.36
CA VAL A 562 -15.11 -19.98 11.96
C VAL A 562 -15.40 -21.38 11.41
N ASN A 563 -15.53 -22.35 12.32
CA ASN A 563 -16.00 -23.69 12.01
C ASN A 563 -17.08 -24.09 13.04
N LEU A 564 -18.35 -24.03 12.65
CA LEU A 564 -19.47 -24.36 13.56
C LEU A 564 -19.61 -25.86 13.83
N ALA A 565 -18.89 -26.72 13.10
CA ALA A 565 -18.80 -28.16 13.36
C ALA A 565 -17.74 -28.57 14.41
N GLN A 566 -17.04 -27.62 15.04
CA GLN A 566 -16.05 -27.91 16.10
C GLN A 566 -16.63 -28.78 17.23
N ALA A 567 -15.94 -29.88 17.56
CA ALA A 567 -16.29 -30.76 18.67
C ALA A 567 -15.65 -30.33 20.01
N ASP A 568 -14.53 -29.61 19.96
CA ASP A 568 -13.85 -29.02 21.12
C ASP A 568 -14.67 -27.83 21.64
N ALA A 569 -15.04 -27.86 22.93
CA ALA A 569 -15.96 -26.90 23.52
C ALA A 569 -15.48 -25.44 23.46
N GLU A 570 -14.20 -25.18 23.68
CA GLU A 570 -13.66 -23.82 23.68
C GLU A 570 -13.47 -23.29 22.25
N LYS A 571 -13.07 -24.15 21.29
CA LYS A 571 -13.04 -23.78 19.87
C LYS A 571 -14.44 -23.58 19.31
N ALA A 572 -15.41 -24.40 19.70
CA ALA A 572 -16.81 -24.25 19.33
C ALA A 572 -17.43 -22.97 19.91
N ARG A 573 -17.09 -22.61 21.15
CA ARG A 573 -17.47 -21.34 21.76
C ARG A 573 -16.83 -20.15 21.04
N GLN A 574 -15.51 -20.18 20.80
CA GLN A 574 -14.81 -19.13 20.06
C GLN A 574 -15.35 -18.91 18.64
N ALA A 575 -15.67 -20.00 17.91
CA ALA A 575 -16.31 -19.92 16.60
C ALA A 575 -17.73 -19.33 16.67
N TYR A 576 -18.54 -19.77 17.65
CA TYR A 576 -19.89 -19.25 17.87
C TYR A 576 -19.90 -17.77 18.26
N ASP A 577 -19.06 -17.36 19.21
CA ASP A 577 -18.97 -15.99 19.70
C ASP A 577 -18.57 -15.03 18.55
N SER A 578 -17.65 -15.47 17.68
CA SER A 578 -17.29 -14.73 16.46
C SER A 578 -18.43 -14.67 15.45
N PHE A 579 -19.16 -15.77 15.23
CA PHE A 579 -20.27 -15.85 14.28
C PHE A 579 -21.44 -14.95 14.69
N VAL A 580 -21.82 -14.94 15.97
CA VAL A 580 -22.90 -14.07 16.47
C VAL A 580 -22.52 -12.59 16.46
N ASP A 581 -21.25 -12.23 16.69
CA ASP A 581 -20.78 -10.86 16.48
C ASP A 581 -20.87 -10.44 15.00
N ASP A 582 -20.68 -11.34 14.03
CA ASP A 582 -20.91 -11.03 12.61
C ASP A 582 -22.41 -10.86 12.27
N LEU A 583 -23.29 -11.74 12.75
CA LEU A 583 -24.73 -11.55 12.57
C LEU A 583 -25.21 -10.23 13.20
N GLY A 584 -24.75 -9.93 14.43
CA GLY A 584 -25.05 -8.66 15.10
C GLY A 584 -24.48 -7.43 14.38
N ARG A 585 -23.43 -7.59 13.55
CA ARG A 585 -22.92 -6.54 12.65
C ARG A 585 -23.82 -6.37 11.43
N CYS A 586 -24.31 -7.44 10.81
CA CYS A 586 -25.33 -7.34 9.75
C CYS A 586 -26.56 -6.56 10.22
N GLU A 587 -27.13 -6.89 11.38
CA GLU A 587 -28.29 -6.18 11.95
C GLU A 587 -28.02 -4.69 12.20
N GLN A 588 -26.81 -4.35 12.65
CA GLN A 588 -26.40 -2.95 12.84
C GLN A 588 -26.30 -2.16 11.52
N LEU A 589 -26.05 -2.83 10.39
CA LEU A 589 -25.93 -2.22 9.07
C LEU A 589 -27.21 -2.29 8.23
N GLY A 590 -28.24 -2.99 8.73
CA GLY A 590 -29.49 -3.25 8.00
C GLY A 590 -29.42 -4.45 7.05
N ILE A 591 -28.32 -5.20 7.05
CA ILE A 591 -28.11 -6.34 6.15
C ILE A 591 -28.84 -7.57 6.68
N ARG A 592 -29.52 -8.32 5.80
CA ARG A 592 -30.27 -9.54 6.18
C ARG A 592 -29.67 -10.85 5.67
N LEU A 593 -28.70 -10.83 4.76
CA LEU A 593 -27.98 -12.04 4.35
C LEU A 593 -26.62 -12.11 5.06
N TYR A 594 -26.09 -13.31 5.24
CA TYR A 594 -24.73 -13.54 5.73
C TYR A 594 -24.23 -14.91 5.26
N ASN A 595 -23.22 -14.93 4.39
CA ASN A 595 -22.67 -16.15 3.81
C ASN A 595 -21.55 -16.75 4.67
N PHE A 596 -21.53 -18.07 4.81
CA PHE A 596 -20.44 -18.78 5.47
C PHE A 596 -20.30 -20.23 5.01
N HIS A 597 -19.07 -20.72 5.00
CA HIS A 597 -18.76 -22.13 4.83
C HIS A 597 -19.31 -22.95 6.03
N PRO A 598 -20.07 -24.04 5.84
CA PRO A 598 -20.65 -24.82 6.95
C PRO A 598 -19.58 -25.37 7.91
N GLY A 599 -18.43 -25.76 7.37
CA GLY A 599 -17.22 -26.03 8.15
C GLY A 599 -16.60 -27.40 7.87
N SER A 600 -15.98 -27.97 8.91
CA SER A 600 -15.27 -29.25 8.81
C SER A 600 -15.47 -30.11 10.06
N THR A 601 -15.65 -31.42 9.86
CA THR A 601 -15.93 -32.40 10.92
C THR A 601 -14.83 -32.52 11.98
N GLY A 602 -13.61 -32.08 11.67
CA GLY A 602 -12.44 -32.24 12.56
C GLY A 602 -11.96 -33.69 12.72
N GLY A 603 -12.44 -34.62 11.89
CA GLY A 603 -12.19 -36.06 12.00
C GLY A 603 -13.30 -36.85 12.71
N ASP A 604 -14.34 -36.17 13.18
CA ASP A 604 -15.58 -36.79 13.69
C ASP A 604 -16.54 -37.15 12.53
N THR A 605 -17.63 -37.85 12.84
CA THR A 605 -18.66 -38.27 11.87
C THR A 605 -19.38 -37.06 11.25
N LYS A 606 -19.74 -37.18 9.96
CA LYS A 606 -20.42 -36.13 9.19
C LYS A 606 -21.78 -35.75 9.81
N ALA A 607 -22.55 -36.73 10.27
CA ALA A 607 -23.83 -36.52 10.95
C ALA A 607 -23.69 -35.75 12.28
N ALA A 608 -22.65 -36.03 13.09
CA ALA A 608 -22.40 -35.28 14.32
C ALA A 608 -21.96 -33.84 14.03
N ALA A 609 -21.16 -33.63 12.98
CA ALA A 609 -20.77 -32.30 12.50
C ALA A 609 -21.98 -31.48 12.02
N ILE A 610 -22.83 -32.06 11.16
CA ILE A 610 -24.10 -31.47 10.69
C ILE A 610 -25.00 -31.07 11.87
N LYS A 611 -25.18 -31.96 12.85
CA LYS A 611 -25.95 -31.68 14.06
C LYS A 611 -25.37 -30.53 14.88
N ARG A 612 -24.04 -30.40 14.98
CA ARG A 612 -23.38 -29.28 15.66
C ARG A 612 -23.61 -27.95 14.92
N ILE A 613 -23.47 -27.92 13.59
CA ILE A 613 -23.74 -26.72 12.77
C ILE A 613 -25.18 -26.26 13.00
N ALA A 614 -26.18 -27.14 12.83
CA ALA A 614 -27.58 -26.79 13.02
C ALA A 614 -27.90 -26.33 14.47
N THR A 615 -27.29 -26.97 15.49
CA THR A 615 -27.44 -26.54 16.89
C THR A 615 -26.91 -25.11 17.11
N GLN A 616 -25.76 -24.78 16.53
CA GLN A 616 -25.16 -23.46 16.64
C GLN A 616 -25.94 -22.40 15.84
N LEU A 617 -26.50 -22.77 14.68
CA LEU A 617 -27.42 -21.92 13.92
C LEU A 617 -28.69 -21.60 14.72
N ASN A 618 -29.37 -22.61 15.28
CA ASN A 618 -30.58 -22.40 16.08
C ASN A 618 -30.32 -21.50 17.29
N LYS A 619 -29.16 -21.68 17.94
CA LYS A 619 -28.71 -20.83 19.06
C LYS A 619 -28.41 -19.39 18.59
N ALA A 620 -27.78 -19.22 17.44
CA ALA A 620 -27.47 -17.91 16.85
C ALA A 620 -28.73 -17.18 16.35
N HIS A 621 -29.69 -17.90 15.75
CA HIS A 621 -31.01 -17.40 15.38
C HIS A 621 -31.80 -16.91 16.59
N LYS A 622 -31.71 -17.60 17.74
CA LYS A 622 -32.31 -17.17 19.01
C LYS A 622 -31.59 -15.97 19.65
N ALA A 623 -30.31 -15.76 19.34
CA ALA A 623 -29.50 -14.63 19.82
C ALA A 623 -29.62 -13.36 18.95
N THR A 624 -30.27 -13.45 17.79
CA THR A 624 -30.44 -12.38 16.79
C THR A 624 -31.88 -12.38 16.27
N LYS A 625 -32.23 -11.54 15.29
CA LYS A 625 -33.62 -11.29 14.87
C LYS A 625 -33.85 -11.39 13.36
N THR A 626 -33.04 -10.74 12.52
CA THR A 626 -33.39 -10.49 11.11
C THR A 626 -32.50 -11.20 10.08
N VAL A 627 -31.31 -11.66 10.48
CA VAL A 627 -30.32 -12.21 9.53
C VAL A 627 -30.63 -13.65 9.16
N ILE A 628 -30.72 -13.92 7.86
CA ILE A 628 -30.75 -15.23 7.22
C ILE A 628 -29.30 -15.72 7.11
N THR A 629 -29.00 -16.85 7.74
CA THR A 629 -27.68 -17.50 7.65
C THR A 629 -27.62 -18.33 6.37
N VAL A 630 -26.76 -17.93 5.44
CA VAL A 630 -26.63 -18.52 4.11
C VAL A 630 -25.46 -19.52 4.13
N LEU A 631 -25.77 -20.80 3.94
CA LEU A 631 -24.81 -21.90 3.88
C LEU A 631 -24.20 -21.97 2.48
N GLU A 632 -22.88 -21.94 2.36
CA GLU A 632 -22.24 -22.17 1.06
C GLU A 632 -22.00 -23.66 0.79
N ASN A 633 -22.04 -24.06 -0.47
CA ASN A 633 -21.53 -25.37 -0.91
C ASN A 633 -19.99 -25.35 -1.02
N MET A 634 -19.36 -26.50 -0.78
CA MET A 634 -17.90 -26.57 -0.64
C MET A 634 -17.23 -27.49 -1.66
N ALA A 635 -16.07 -27.10 -2.19
CA ALA A 635 -15.27 -27.91 -3.14
C ALA A 635 -14.69 -29.24 -2.59
N GLY A 636 -14.83 -29.57 -1.30
CA GLY A 636 -13.92 -30.50 -0.61
C GLY A 636 -14.49 -31.88 -0.25
N ALA A 637 -13.66 -32.93 -0.37
CA ALA A 637 -13.97 -34.29 0.10
C ALA A 637 -13.61 -34.55 1.57
N GLY A 638 -14.18 -35.62 2.13
CA GLY A 638 -13.77 -36.21 3.41
C GLY A 638 -14.29 -35.45 4.62
N ASN A 639 -13.43 -34.68 5.28
CA ASN A 639 -13.77 -33.95 6.51
C ASN A 639 -14.48 -32.61 6.27
N VAL A 640 -14.79 -32.25 5.03
CA VAL A 640 -15.53 -31.02 4.69
C VAL A 640 -17.03 -31.29 4.73
N VAL A 641 -17.81 -30.31 5.20
CA VAL A 641 -19.28 -30.36 5.23
C VAL A 641 -19.83 -29.27 4.32
N GLY A 642 -20.86 -29.60 3.54
CA GLY A 642 -21.45 -28.75 2.51
C GLY A 642 -21.00 -29.10 1.09
N SER A 643 -20.25 -30.17 0.88
CA SER A 643 -19.78 -30.57 -0.47
C SER A 643 -20.76 -31.45 -1.26
N THR A 644 -21.93 -31.75 -0.68
CA THR A 644 -23.04 -32.35 -1.41
C THR A 644 -24.35 -31.66 -1.00
N TRP A 645 -25.36 -31.70 -1.86
CA TRP A 645 -26.69 -31.14 -1.58
C TRP A 645 -27.34 -31.76 -0.34
N GLU A 646 -27.05 -33.03 -0.04
CA GLU A 646 -27.53 -33.71 1.16
C GLU A 646 -26.95 -33.12 2.46
N ASP A 647 -25.69 -32.68 2.49
CA ASP A 647 -25.13 -32.01 3.67
C ASP A 647 -25.91 -30.73 3.99
N LEU A 648 -26.21 -29.94 2.95
CA LEU A 648 -26.94 -28.68 3.08
C LEU A 648 -28.39 -28.93 3.48
N ARG A 649 -29.06 -29.89 2.82
CA ARG A 649 -30.39 -30.38 3.19
C ARG A 649 -30.45 -30.82 4.65
N ASP A 650 -29.48 -31.60 5.13
CA ASP A 650 -29.52 -32.20 6.46
C ASP A 650 -29.20 -31.18 7.57
N ILE A 651 -28.39 -30.15 7.28
CA ILE A 651 -28.28 -28.96 8.15
C ILE A 651 -29.63 -28.22 8.18
N ILE A 652 -30.18 -27.89 7.01
CA ILE A 652 -31.47 -27.17 6.86
C ILE A 652 -32.63 -27.97 7.47
N ALA A 653 -32.59 -29.30 7.48
CA ALA A 653 -33.59 -30.16 8.09
C ALA A 653 -33.66 -29.93 9.61
N LEU A 654 -32.50 -29.80 10.26
CA LEU A 654 -32.32 -29.65 11.70
C LEU A 654 -32.37 -28.19 12.21
N VAL A 655 -32.37 -27.20 11.32
CA VAL A 655 -32.61 -25.80 11.71
C VAL A 655 -34.05 -25.65 12.22
N GLU A 656 -34.29 -24.83 13.24
CA GLU A 656 -35.64 -24.56 13.77
C GLU A 656 -36.36 -23.52 12.90
N ASP A 657 -35.75 -22.37 12.64
CA ASP A 657 -36.33 -21.30 11.82
C ASP A 657 -35.94 -21.46 10.34
N LYS A 658 -36.80 -22.15 9.58
CA LYS A 658 -36.64 -22.33 8.13
C LYS A 658 -36.74 -21.05 7.31
N THR A 659 -37.17 -19.93 7.89
CA THR A 659 -37.18 -18.62 7.21
C THR A 659 -35.82 -17.92 7.29
N ARG A 660 -34.97 -18.31 8.25
CA ARG A 660 -33.67 -17.71 8.53
C ARG A 660 -32.46 -18.57 8.15
N VAL A 661 -32.66 -19.59 7.31
CA VAL A 661 -31.57 -20.32 6.64
C VAL A 661 -31.74 -20.29 5.12
N GLY A 662 -30.63 -20.27 4.40
CA GLY A 662 -30.58 -20.35 2.95
C GLY A 662 -29.28 -20.97 2.45
N VAL A 663 -29.08 -20.98 1.14
CA VAL A 663 -27.89 -21.47 0.45
C VAL A 663 -27.34 -20.44 -0.53
N CYS A 664 -26.02 -20.32 -0.57
CA CYS A 664 -25.27 -19.71 -1.67
C CYS A 664 -24.72 -20.84 -2.53
N ILE A 665 -24.88 -20.74 -3.86
CA ILE A 665 -24.21 -21.65 -4.79
C ILE A 665 -22.95 -20.95 -5.33
N ASP A 666 -21.79 -21.42 -4.90
CA ASP A 666 -20.53 -21.17 -5.60
C ASP A 666 -20.36 -22.18 -6.74
N THR A 667 -20.16 -21.65 -7.95
CA THR A 667 -20.06 -22.43 -9.20
C THR A 667 -18.75 -23.22 -9.31
N CYS A 668 -17.65 -22.73 -8.75
CA CYS A 668 -16.36 -23.41 -8.72
C CYS A 668 -16.39 -24.58 -7.72
N HIS A 669 -16.99 -24.38 -6.55
CA HIS A 669 -17.19 -25.38 -5.52
C HIS A 669 -18.13 -26.50 -5.97
N ALA A 670 -19.23 -26.16 -6.64
CA ALA A 670 -20.13 -27.15 -7.25
C ALA A 670 -19.38 -28.04 -8.25
N PHE A 671 -18.65 -27.42 -9.17
CA PHE A 671 -17.85 -28.10 -10.18
C PHE A 671 -16.69 -28.95 -9.62
N ALA A 672 -16.00 -28.44 -8.60
CA ALA A 672 -14.91 -29.14 -7.93
C ALA A 672 -15.39 -30.33 -7.08
N ALA A 673 -16.62 -30.27 -6.56
CA ALA A 673 -17.27 -31.36 -5.82
C ALA A 673 -17.92 -32.44 -6.73
N GLY A 674 -18.22 -32.11 -7.99
CA GLY A 674 -18.74 -33.06 -8.99
C GLY A 674 -20.14 -32.75 -9.55
N TYR A 675 -20.65 -31.54 -9.36
CA TYR A 675 -21.86 -31.03 -10.01
C TYR A 675 -21.47 -30.26 -11.28
N ASP A 676 -21.88 -30.75 -12.45
CA ASP A 676 -21.44 -30.21 -13.74
C ASP A 676 -22.37 -29.08 -14.21
N LEU A 677 -21.78 -28.02 -14.77
CA LEU A 677 -22.48 -26.80 -15.20
C LEU A 677 -22.13 -26.41 -16.66
N ARG A 678 -21.26 -27.16 -17.33
CA ARG A 678 -20.57 -26.73 -18.58
C ARG A 678 -21.45 -26.67 -19.83
N THR A 679 -22.56 -27.41 -19.85
CA THR A 679 -23.54 -27.43 -20.95
C THR A 679 -24.94 -27.15 -20.40
N PRO A 680 -25.89 -26.67 -21.21
CA PRO A 680 -27.24 -26.37 -20.74
C PRO A 680 -27.94 -27.58 -20.07
N GLU A 681 -27.69 -28.79 -20.56
CA GLU A 681 -28.26 -30.04 -20.01
C GLU A 681 -27.61 -30.43 -18.68
N ALA A 682 -26.28 -30.25 -18.58
CA ALA A 682 -25.54 -30.49 -17.35
C ALA A 682 -25.93 -29.47 -16.26
N PHE A 683 -25.94 -28.19 -16.62
CA PHE A 683 -26.43 -27.08 -15.81
C PHE A 683 -27.85 -27.36 -15.31
N LYS A 684 -28.81 -27.63 -16.22
CA LYS A 684 -30.20 -27.91 -15.84
C LYS A 684 -30.27 -29.10 -14.88
N LYS A 685 -29.59 -30.21 -15.17
CA LYS A 685 -29.56 -31.38 -14.28
C LYS A 685 -29.02 -31.05 -12.89
N THR A 686 -27.99 -30.21 -12.80
CA THR A 686 -27.45 -29.75 -11.51
C THR A 686 -28.46 -28.89 -10.75
N VAL A 687 -29.11 -27.93 -11.42
CA VAL A 687 -30.15 -27.08 -10.81
C VAL A 687 -31.37 -27.90 -10.39
N ASP A 688 -31.85 -28.81 -11.25
CA ASP A 688 -32.91 -29.77 -10.94
C ASP A 688 -32.58 -30.57 -9.67
N SER A 689 -31.36 -31.11 -9.57
CA SER A 689 -30.93 -31.89 -8.39
C SER A 689 -30.83 -31.06 -7.11
N PHE A 690 -30.47 -29.78 -7.21
CA PHE A 690 -30.50 -28.85 -6.08
C PHE A 690 -31.94 -28.53 -5.67
N ASN A 691 -32.83 -28.30 -6.64
CA ASN A 691 -34.24 -28.02 -6.42
C ASN A 691 -35.01 -29.24 -5.88
N GLU A 692 -34.58 -30.47 -6.18
CA GLU A 692 -35.10 -31.71 -5.59
C GLU A 692 -34.59 -31.93 -4.16
N ILE A 693 -33.27 -31.84 -3.94
CA ILE A 693 -32.64 -32.26 -2.67
C ILE A 693 -32.72 -31.17 -1.59
N VAL A 694 -32.56 -29.89 -1.96
CA VAL A 694 -32.58 -28.75 -1.04
C VAL A 694 -33.86 -27.93 -1.20
N GLY A 695 -34.18 -27.56 -2.45
CA GLY A 695 -35.37 -26.78 -2.81
C GLY A 695 -35.09 -25.30 -3.10
N ALA A 696 -35.51 -24.84 -4.29
CA ALA A 696 -35.32 -23.50 -4.84
C ALA A 696 -35.52 -22.35 -3.84
N LYS A 697 -36.54 -22.45 -2.97
CA LYS A 697 -36.87 -21.44 -1.94
C LYS A 697 -35.70 -21.09 -1.00
N TYR A 698 -34.74 -22.00 -0.81
CA TYR A 698 -33.56 -21.75 0.03
C TYR A 698 -32.40 -21.10 -0.72
N LEU A 699 -32.37 -21.11 -2.05
CA LEU A 699 -31.36 -20.40 -2.83
C LEU A 699 -31.48 -18.89 -2.60
N LYS A 700 -30.44 -18.27 -2.01
CA LYS A 700 -30.41 -16.83 -1.68
C LYS A 700 -29.33 -16.05 -2.41
N ALA A 701 -28.30 -16.70 -2.93
CA ALA A 701 -27.13 -16.04 -3.49
C ALA A 701 -26.36 -16.95 -4.45
N PHE A 702 -25.47 -16.34 -5.23
CA PHE A 702 -24.43 -17.02 -5.99
C PHE A 702 -23.06 -16.41 -5.74
N HIS A 703 -22.04 -17.26 -5.69
CA HIS A 703 -20.68 -16.85 -5.98
C HIS A 703 -20.33 -17.30 -7.40
N LEU A 704 -19.98 -16.34 -8.26
CA LEU A 704 -19.71 -16.56 -9.68
C LEU A 704 -18.20 -16.72 -9.87
N ASN A 705 -17.76 -17.97 -9.87
CA ASN A 705 -16.36 -18.35 -9.96
C ASN A 705 -16.18 -19.48 -10.98
N ASP A 706 -15.34 -19.26 -11.99
CA ASP A 706 -14.86 -20.35 -12.86
C ASP A 706 -13.79 -21.15 -12.07
N SER A 707 -13.40 -22.34 -12.54
CA SER A 707 -12.43 -23.19 -11.85
C SER A 707 -11.12 -23.31 -12.63
N LYS A 708 -9.98 -23.00 -11.99
CA LYS A 708 -8.66 -23.36 -12.52
C LYS A 708 -8.41 -24.87 -12.46
N ALA A 709 -9.21 -25.62 -11.69
CA ALA A 709 -9.07 -27.05 -11.51
C ALA A 709 -10.12 -27.83 -12.34
N PRO A 710 -9.82 -29.06 -12.78
CA PRO A 710 -10.77 -29.85 -13.55
C PRO A 710 -11.97 -30.30 -12.69
N PHE A 711 -13.02 -30.75 -13.39
CA PHE A 711 -14.24 -31.32 -12.81
C PHE A 711 -13.94 -32.39 -11.75
N ASN A 712 -14.66 -32.38 -10.62
CA ASN A 712 -14.52 -33.32 -9.51
C ASN A 712 -13.06 -33.41 -8.96
N SER A 713 -12.23 -32.38 -9.15
CA SER A 713 -10.85 -32.36 -8.65
C SER A 713 -10.74 -32.26 -7.13
N ASN A 714 -11.84 -31.88 -6.46
CA ASN A 714 -11.93 -31.58 -5.04
C ASN A 714 -10.92 -30.50 -4.60
N ARG A 715 -10.84 -29.41 -5.39
CA ARG A 715 -9.96 -28.25 -5.15
C ARG A 715 -10.70 -26.94 -5.43
N ASP A 716 -10.95 -26.17 -4.38
CA ASP A 716 -11.11 -24.71 -4.46
C ASP A 716 -9.85 -24.11 -5.11
N LEU A 717 -10.02 -23.53 -6.31
CA LEU A 717 -9.04 -22.73 -7.05
C LEU A 717 -9.76 -21.86 -8.10
N HIS A 718 -10.29 -20.69 -7.71
CA HIS A 718 -11.10 -19.83 -8.60
C HIS A 718 -10.33 -19.30 -9.82
N ALA A 719 -10.98 -19.23 -10.98
CA ALA A 719 -10.54 -18.65 -12.25
C ALA A 719 -11.44 -17.47 -12.66
N ASN A 720 -10.99 -16.70 -13.66
CA ASN A 720 -11.79 -15.62 -14.25
C ASN A 720 -12.87 -16.18 -15.17
N ILE A 721 -13.98 -15.45 -15.32
CA ILE A 721 -15.18 -15.89 -16.06
C ILE A 721 -14.81 -16.36 -17.48
N GLY A 722 -15.22 -17.59 -17.83
CA GLY A 722 -14.94 -18.22 -19.13
C GLY A 722 -13.51 -18.74 -19.33
N THR A 723 -12.55 -18.41 -18.46
CA THR A 723 -11.13 -18.79 -18.61
C THR A 723 -10.78 -20.14 -17.97
N GLY A 724 -11.64 -20.67 -17.11
CA GLY A 724 -11.40 -21.92 -16.38
C GLY A 724 -12.01 -23.15 -17.07
N PHE A 725 -12.12 -24.23 -16.32
CA PHE A 725 -12.68 -25.50 -16.80
C PHE A 725 -14.22 -25.50 -16.84
N LEU A 726 -14.89 -24.46 -16.33
CA LEU A 726 -16.33 -24.27 -16.41
C LEU A 726 -16.76 -23.67 -17.76
N GLY A 727 -15.99 -22.72 -18.28
CA GLY A 727 -16.22 -22.11 -19.60
C GLY A 727 -17.35 -21.08 -19.60
N LEU A 728 -17.51 -20.35 -20.71
CA LEU A 728 -18.42 -19.20 -20.80
C LEU A 728 -19.89 -19.66 -20.81
N ARG A 729 -20.18 -20.76 -21.50
CA ARG A 729 -21.53 -21.34 -21.65
C ARG A 729 -22.20 -21.75 -20.32
N ALA A 730 -21.42 -22.02 -19.28
CA ALA A 730 -21.94 -22.23 -17.92
C ALA A 730 -22.50 -20.94 -17.30
N PHE A 731 -21.80 -19.82 -17.48
CA PHE A 731 -22.26 -18.52 -17.00
C PHE A 731 -23.40 -17.97 -17.85
N HIS A 732 -23.39 -18.21 -19.17
CA HIS A 732 -24.53 -17.91 -20.04
C HIS A 732 -25.81 -18.61 -19.58
N SER A 733 -25.72 -19.91 -19.26
CA SER A 733 -26.83 -20.69 -18.71
C SER A 733 -27.35 -20.12 -17.38
N LEU A 734 -26.45 -19.63 -16.52
CA LEU A 734 -26.77 -19.00 -15.23
C LEU A 734 -27.45 -17.63 -15.41
N MET A 735 -26.86 -16.75 -16.23
CA MET A 735 -27.35 -15.39 -16.49
C MET A 735 -28.71 -15.36 -17.22
N ASN A 736 -29.10 -16.47 -17.85
CA ASN A 736 -30.39 -16.61 -18.53
C ASN A 736 -31.44 -17.45 -17.79
N HIS A 737 -31.13 -17.96 -16.59
CA HIS A 737 -32.07 -18.77 -15.83
C HIS A 737 -33.05 -17.92 -15.01
N GLU A 738 -34.35 -18.01 -15.32
CA GLU A 738 -35.38 -17.11 -14.77
C GLU A 738 -35.49 -17.16 -13.23
N GLU A 739 -35.34 -18.34 -12.62
CA GLU A 739 -35.41 -18.51 -11.15
C GLU A 739 -34.30 -17.76 -10.40
N PHE A 740 -33.24 -17.31 -11.08
CA PHE A 740 -32.03 -16.74 -10.45
C PHE A 740 -32.05 -15.22 -10.31
N GLN A 741 -33.07 -14.55 -10.85
CA GLN A 741 -33.31 -13.11 -10.66
C GLN A 741 -33.48 -12.73 -9.18
N ASP A 742 -33.31 -11.45 -8.87
CA ASP A 742 -33.45 -10.85 -7.54
C ASP A 742 -32.56 -11.49 -6.46
N LYS A 743 -31.38 -11.99 -6.86
CA LYS A 743 -30.38 -12.59 -5.96
C LYS A 743 -29.03 -11.89 -6.13
N PRO A 744 -28.30 -11.61 -5.04
CA PRO A 744 -26.92 -11.16 -5.12
C PRO A 744 -26.04 -12.24 -5.78
N MET A 745 -25.34 -11.82 -6.84
CA MET A 745 -24.34 -12.61 -7.55
C MET A 745 -22.97 -11.95 -7.37
N VAL A 746 -22.00 -12.71 -6.84
CA VAL A 746 -20.73 -12.16 -6.32
C VAL A 746 -19.54 -12.83 -6.99
N LEU A 747 -18.74 -12.07 -7.73
CA LEU A 747 -17.42 -12.49 -8.21
C LEU A 747 -16.44 -12.58 -7.02
N GLU A 748 -15.83 -13.75 -6.82
CA GLU A 748 -14.62 -13.93 -5.99
C GLU A 748 -13.42 -14.32 -6.86
N THR A 749 -13.47 -13.90 -8.12
CA THR A 749 -12.51 -14.17 -9.17
C THR A 749 -11.17 -13.46 -8.90
N PRO A 750 -10.05 -14.01 -9.40
CA PRO A 750 -8.72 -13.52 -9.08
C PRO A 750 -8.35 -12.25 -9.87
N ILE A 751 -8.45 -11.08 -9.24
CA ILE A 751 -7.95 -9.79 -9.79
C ILE A 751 -6.43 -9.60 -9.67
N ASP A 752 -5.72 -10.65 -9.24
CA ASP A 752 -4.31 -10.67 -8.83
C ASP A 752 -3.34 -10.65 -10.04
N LYS A 753 -3.36 -9.59 -10.86
CA LYS A 753 -2.48 -9.45 -12.04
C LYS A 753 -1.03 -9.20 -11.62
N LYS A 754 -0.09 -9.71 -12.41
CA LYS A 754 1.35 -9.40 -12.27
C LYS A 754 1.64 -8.09 -13.00
N GLY A 755 1.90 -7.03 -12.24
CA GLY A 755 2.33 -5.75 -12.80
C GLY A 755 3.69 -5.85 -13.51
N PRO A 756 4.10 -4.82 -14.28
CA PRO A 756 5.39 -4.80 -14.99
C PRO A 756 6.64 -4.96 -14.09
N ASP A 757 6.50 -4.79 -12.78
CA ASP A 757 7.55 -5.00 -11.78
C ASP A 757 7.58 -6.43 -11.18
N GLY A 758 6.72 -7.33 -11.70
CA GLY A 758 6.58 -8.72 -11.27
C GLY A 758 5.86 -8.92 -9.94
N LYS A 759 5.34 -7.87 -9.29
CA LYS A 759 4.49 -7.99 -8.12
C LYS A 759 3.06 -8.30 -8.53
N THR A 760 2.37 -9.05 -7.70
CA THR A 760 0.91 -9.12 -7.73
C THR A 760 0.33 -7.77 -7.30
N VAL A 761 -0.63 -7.27 -8.07
CA VAL A 761 -1.41 -6.06 -7.81
C VAL A 761 -2.87 -6.38 -8.11
N GLU A 762 -3.77 -5.94 -7.22
CA GLU A 762 -5.21 -6.01 -7.43
C GLU A 762 -5.60 -5.09 -8.60
N ASP A 763 -5.92 -5.66 -9.76
CA ASP A 763 -6.44 -4.92 -10.91
C ASP A 763 -7.97 -4.98 -10.92
N LYS A 764 -8.60 -3.98 -10.28
CA LYS A 764 -10.06 -3.86 -10.18
C LYS A 764 -10.77 -3.78 -11.53
N GLN A 765 -10.07 -3.45 -12.62
CA GLN A 765 -10.65 -3.46 -13.96
C GLN A 765 -11.19 -4.86 -14.30
N VAL A 766 -10.54 -5.93 -13.83
CA VAL A 766 -11.00 -7.32 -14.04
C VAL A 766 -12.45 -7.52 -13.59
N TRP A 767 -12.84 -7.03 -12.40
CA TRP A 767 -14.22 -7.17 -11.95
C TRP A 767 -15.19 -6.25 -12.71
N ALA A 768 -14.75 -5.06 -13.12
CA ALA A 768 -15.57 -4.20 -13.99
C ALA A 768 -15.83 -4.86 -15.35
N ASP A 769 -14.81 -5.46 -15.94
CA ASP A 769 -14.88 -6.20 -17.22
C ASP A 769 -15.74 -7.47 -17.06
N GLU A 770 -15.55 -8.25 -16.01
CA GLU A 770 -16.34 -9.47 -15.73
C GLU A 770 -17.81 -9.17 -15.41
N ILE A 771 -18.12 -8.05 -14.75
CA ILE A 771 -19.51 -7.58 -14.57
C ILE A 771 -20.13 -7.29 -15.94
N LYS A 772 -19.44 -6.56 -16.83
CA LYS A 772 -19.97 -6.26 -18.18
C LYS A 772 -20.07 -7.47 -19.09
N LEU A 773 -19.15 -8.42 -18.98
CA LEU A 773 -19.24 -9.71 -19.63
C LEU A 773 -20.50 -10.47 -19.19
N LEU A 774 -20.76 -10.57 -17.88
CA LEU A 774 -21.96 -11.24 -17.36
C LEU A 774 -23.26 -10.51 -17.73
N GLU A 775 -23.26 -9.17 -17.73
CA GLU A 775 -24.39 -8.36 -18.23
C GLU A 775 -24.65 -8.65 -19.73
N SER A 776 -23.60 -8.76 -20.57
CA SER A 776 -23.75 -9.00 -22.01
C SER A 776 -24.13 -10.43 -22.39
N LEU A 777 -24.06 -11.41 -21.47
CA LEU A 777 -24.57 -12.77 -21.72
C LEU A 777 -26.09 -12.87 -21.63
N ILE A 778 -26.79 -11.85 -21.08
CA ILE A 778 -28.25 -11.86 -20.94
C ILE A 778 -28.89 -11.69 -22.33
N ASP A 779 -29.78 -12.61 -22.70
CA ASP A 779 -30.45 -12.73 -24.01
C ASP A 779 -29.54 -12.91 -25.25
N MET A 780 -28.22 -12.95 -25.08
CA MET A 780 -27.29 -13.32 -26.15
C MET A 780 -27.57 -14.76 -26.62
N ASP A 781 -27.63 -14.99 -27.93
CA ASP A 781 -27.76 -16.34 -28.51
C ASP A 781 -26.38 -17.03 -28.51
N PRO A 782 -26.21 -18.16 -27.79
CA PRO A 782 -24.93 -18.83 -27.63
C PRO A 782 -24.44 -19.54 -28.91
N GLU A 783 -25.28 -19.69 -29.93
CA GLU A 783 -24.91 -20.31 -31.22
C GLU A 783 -24.48 -19.25 -32.27
N THR A 784 -24.26 -18.00 -31.85
CA THR A 784 -23.73 -16.93 -32.70
C THR A 784 -22.22 -16.98 -32.84
N GLU A 785 -21.70 -16.50 -33.98
CA GLU A 785 -20.25 -16.35 -34.20
C GLU A 785 -19.59 -15.44 -33.15
N GLU A 786 -20.32 -14.46 -32.61
CA GLU A 786 -19.86 -13.56 -31.55
C GLU A 786 -19.65 -14.32 -30.22
N PHE A 787 -20.66 -15.07 -29.75
CA PHE A 787 -20.52 -15.90 -28.54
C PHE A 787 -19.42 -16.95 -28.72
N GLU A 788 -19.42 -17.65 -29.87
CA GLU A 788 -18.38 -18.64 -30.19
C GLU A 788 -16.96 -18.03 -30.13
N GLN A 789 -16.78 -16.81 -30.64
CA GLN A 789 -15.48 -16.14 -30.61
C GLN A 789 -15.07 -15.74 -29.18
N MET A 790 -15.99 -15.17 -28.40
CA MET A 790 -15.76 -14.83 -26.99
C MET A 790 -15.37 -16.06 -26.15
N GLU A 791 -16.07 -17.19 -26.34
CA GLU A 791 -15.75 -18.43 -25.63
C GLU A 791 -14.37 -18.98 -26.04
N LYS A 792 -14.01 -18.94 -27.34
CA LYS A 792 -12.69 -19.36 -27.83
C LYS A 792 -11.57 -18.48 -27.28
N GLU A 793 -11.76 -17.17 -27.22
CA GLU A 793 -10.75 -16.23 -26.71
C GLU A 793 -10.50 -16.41 -25.21
N LEU A 794 -11.55 -16.42 -24.38
CA LEU A 794 -11.43 -16.64 -22.93
C LEU A 794 -10.85 -18.03 -22.62
N GLN A 795 -11.26 -19.07 -23.37
CA GLN A 795 -10.65 -20.40 -23.26
C GLN A 795 -9.18 -20.40 -23.67
N ALA A 796 -8.74 -19.59 -24.63
CA ALA A 796 -7.34 -19.46 -25.00
C ALA A 796 -6.51 -18.77 -23.90
N GLU A 797 -7.01 -17.67 -23.32
CA GLU A 797 -6.30 -16.92 -22.26
C GLU A 797 -5.96 -17.80 -21.05
N GLY A 798 -6.93 -18.58 -20.56
CA GLY A 798 -6.73 -19.44 -19.40
C GLY A 798 -5.95 -20.73 -19.66
N ALA A 799 -5.68 -21.09 -20.92
CA ALA A 799 -5.26 -22.44 -21.31
C ALA A 799 -3.98 -22.93 -20.61
N GLU A 800 -2.96 -22.07 -20.49
CA GLU A 800 -1.70 -22.42 -19.82
C GLU A 800 -1.87 -22.63 -18.30
N GLU A 801 -2.77 -21.88 -17.64
CA GLU A 801 -3.05 -22.08 -16.22
C GLU A 801 -3.88 -23.36 -15.99
N ARG A 802 -4.91 -23.61 -16.80
CA ARG A 802 -5.70 -24.87 -16.75
C ARG A 802 -4.80 -26.09 -16.91
N LYS A 803 -3.96 -26.10 -17.94
CA LYS A 803 -2.93 -27.12 -18.21
C LYS A 803 -1.99 -27.29 -17.00
N LYS A 804 -1.45 -26.21 -16.44
CA LYS A 804 -0.58 -26.21 -15.25
C LYS A 804 -1.24 -26.72 -13.98
N ILE A 805 -2.56 -26.59 -13.81
CA ILE A 805 -3.29 -27.18 -12.66
C ILE A 805 -3.66 -28.64 -12.92
N GLN A 806 -4.11 -29.01 -14.11
CA GLN A 806 -4.32 -30.42 -14.52
C GLN A 806 -3.08 -31.26 -14.23
N ASP A 807 -1.92 -30.75 -14.66
CA ASP A 807 -0.62 -31.38 -14.50
C ASP A 807 -0.24 -31.64 -13.02
N GLN A 808 -0.78 -30.85 -12.07
CA GLN A 808 -0.66 -31.10 -10.63
C GLN A 808 -1.65 -32.15 -10.11
N VAL A 809 -2.90 -32.12 -10.59
CA VAL A 809 -3.94 -33.10 -10.21
C VAL A 809 -3.51 -34.50 -10.63
N ASP A 810 -3.03 -34.64 -11.87
CA ASP A 810 -2.42 -35.85 -12.42
C ASP A 810 -1.28 -36.39 -11.56
N LYS A 811 -0.32 -35.52 -11.21
CA LYS A 811 0.84 -35.89 -10.36
C LYS A 811 0.40 -36.31 -8.96
N LYS A 812 -0.62 -35.67 -8.38
CA LYS A 812 -1.23 -36.06 -7.10
C LYS A 812 -1.90 -37.44 -7.20
N ALA A 813 -2.74 -37.65 -8.21
CA ALA A 813 -3.43 -38.92 -8.44
C ALA A 813 -2.45 -40.10 -8.64
N LYS A 814 -1.43 -39.92 -9.50
CA LYS A 814 -0.35 -40.89 -9.74
C LYS A 814 0.44 -41.20 -8.46
N THR A 815 0.61 -40.23 -7.56
CA THR A 815 1.28 -40.41 -6.25
C THR A 815 0.40 -41.17 -5.26
N THR A 816 -0.89 -40.86 -5.16
CA THR A 816 -1.85 -41.59 -4.31
C THR A 816 -1.97 -43.06 -4.76
N ALA A 817 -2.07 -43.31 -6.07
CA ALA A 817 -2.12 -44.67 -6.62
C ALA A 817 -0.85 -45.48 -6.31
N LYS A 818 0.34 -44.86 -6.34
CA LYS A 818 1.59 -45.52 -5.91
C LYS A 818 1.59 -45.84 -4.42
N LYS A 819 1.12 -44.94 -3.54
CA LYS A 819 0.97 -45.24 -2.10
C LYS A 819 -0.01 -46.40 -1.86
N GLY A 820 -1.14 -46.43 -2.56
CA GLY A 820 -2.11 -47.53 -2.48
C GLY A 820 -1.53 -48.90 -2.83
N LYS A 821 -0.64 -48.99 -3.84
CA LYS A 821 0.04 -50.24 -4.21
C LYS A 821 1.16 -50.64 -3.25
N GLY A 822 1.75 -49.71 -2.49
CA GLY A 822 2.80 -50.01 -1.50
C GLY A 822 2.29 -50.63 -0.20
N GLY A 823 0.99 -50.52 0.12
CA GLY A 823 0.42 -50.97 1.40
C GLY A 823 0.16 -52.48 1.53
N LYS A 824 0.16 -53.24 0.43
CA LYS A 824 -0.05 -54.71 0.46
C LYS A 824 1.29 -55.48 0.45
N LYS A 825 2.00 -55.44 1.58
CA LYS A 825 2.85 -56.57 2.00
C LYS A 825 2.19 -57.24 3.19
N VAL A 826 1.80 -58.49 3.01
CA VAL A 826 1.07 -59.27 4.03
C VAL A 826 1.97 -59.50 5.23
N LYS A 827 1.51 -59.11 6.41
CA LYS A 827 2.05 -59.62 7.66
C LYS A 827 1.53 -61.05 7.81
N LYS A 828 2.34 -62.03 7.40
CA LYS A 828 2.03 -63.45 7.63
C LYS A 828 2.48 -63.76 9.05
N GLU A 829 1.55 -64.14 9.91
CA GLU A 829 1.90 -64.63 11.24
C GLU A 829 2.36 -66.07 11.10
N GLU A 830 3.53 -66.37 11.66
CA GLU A 830 4.08 -67.72 11.72
C GLU A 830 3.68 -68.33 13.06
N THR A 831 2.73 -69.26 12.99
CA THR A 831 2.44 -70.23 14.05
C THR A 831 2.95 -71.59 13.59
N SER A 832 3.96 -72.09 14.27
CA SER A 832 4.43 -73.47 14.21
C SER A 832 4.97 -73.81 15.59
N ASP A 833 4.37 -74.81 16.23
CA ASP A 833 4.69 -75.24 17.59
C ASP A 833 6.02 -76.03 17.67
N ASP A 834 6.38 -76.46 18.88
CA ASP A 834 7.59 -77.25 19.17
C ASP A 834 7.66 -78.59 18.39
N GLU A 835 8.88 -79.09 18.14
CA GLU A 835 9.29 -80.43 18.63
C GLU A 835 10.81 -80.71 18.50
N SER A 836 11.38 -81.25 19.60
CA SER A 836 12.53 -82.17 19.77
C SER A 836 13.88 -82.05 19.00
N ASP A 837 14.94 -82.33 19.77
CA ASP A 837 16.30 -82.82 19.43
C ASP A 837 17.30 -81.89 18.69
#